data_AF-A0A1A8RFL7-F1
#
_entry.id   AF-A0A1A8RFL7-F1
#
_cell.length_a   1.000
_cell.length_b   1.000
_cell.length_c   1.000
_cell.angle_alpha   90.00
_cell.angle_beta   90.00
_cell.angle_gamma   90.00
#
_symmetry.space_group_name_H-M   'P 1'
#
loop_
_entity.id
_entity.type
_entity.pdbx_description
1 polymer ?
#
loop_
_entity_poly.entity_id
_entity_poly.type
_entity_poly.pdbx_seq_one_letter_code
_entity_poly.pdbx_strand_id
1 'polypeptide(L)'
;SPTSCCSDSRGSEGKTESTEPPVIHIRRSSSPTETDTDGPSNFIQHKLRDKSESISSETSNGYLNEAEVTWPAFEEEADAQSTQSAHMDVTADPQGQGNLLLSHNEALADSSECLADDVSIIAGGTLTGWHPDSAFVLWRRILGILGDVNNIRCPKIHAKVFSYLYELWHKLAKIRDNLGISVDNQSSPPQPLFIPPLRMLASWLFRATVMPAEYKAGKLWAFKLICEMMTRHQDVLPNSDFLVHLYHIMHKGFSSDDQDVLNTIVRSCSPRFFFLGLPGFTMLLGDFITASARVLNSESSEAPRIEAQTTLGSLVCFPNLYLQIPVLQNVPGSNDIIVGSEDYKDYLVNILLAAATKEHSEGARCIAVCSLGLWVCEELTQKTIHDQVKDAINVLGVTLKFENKAVAQVSCDVFQLLISHWEHLQRLESTLPKKIIEIFVATIVFLLPSAEHSTVEADKKLMVSLLLCLLDWCMAVPLSLLLEPVTMSSQEHHTSHKAPLLDYIYRVLHCCVSGSNLHTQQSHYLLNLSDLSSDYDLMLGQVKNCETPPSQTPSDISNLLTVAEEKRRRNMELIPLTARMVMTHLVNHLGHHPLSGGPALLYSLVSENHDNPYVESSELSSEVFKSPNLQLFVFNDSTLVSYLQIPAETPTVGQPPHPSSQVRVIVRDISGKYSWDGTILYCTTQEDFDDAGVFDAVESPISKAFSTHGRNQPASPTKGPHKFHYPDSLSNCSEDEEIDVLDKLLEDLSHSSPECLSQPRLKLNQPAPSPHGMNLEQESTILEAILRQTHQEEEQVRKWDADVSFRAACQREPSYQEPQAPFYFCRLLLNDLGMSSWDRRKSFHLLKKNSKLLRELKNLDSRQCRETHKIAVFYIREGQEDKCSILSNTAGSQAFEDFVSGVGWEVDLATHCGFMGGLQRNGSTGLTAPYYATSTVEVIFHVSTRMPSGSDDSLTKKLRHLGNDEVHIVWSEHSRDYRRGIIPTDFGDVLIIISPMKNHMYFIQIMKKPQVPFFGPLFNGAIVTGTLLPSLVRATCINASRAVKSRLTLYQSFYEERALYLEAIVQNHREVMTFEDFASQVFSPSPAFPASGTGSLTGSV
;
A
#
# COMPACT_ATOMS: atom_id res chain seq x y z
N SER A 1 -10.08 -2.56 48.92
CA SER A 1 -9.30 -2.26 50.14
C SER A 1 -8.39 -1.08 49.85
N PRO A 2 -8.30 -0.04 50.69
CA PRO A 2 -8.44 -0.05 52.15
C PRO A 2 -9.85 0.29 52.67
N THR A 3 -9.98 0.37 53.99
CA THR A 3 -11.22 0.60 54.76
C THR A 3 -11.18 1.90 55.55
N SER A 4 -12.32 2.60 55.61
CA SER A 4 -12.59 3.62 56.64
C SER A 4 -14.06 3.56 57.03
N CYS A 5 -14.34 3.15 58.27
CA CYS A 5 -15.70 3.11 58.82
C CYS A 5 -15.99 4.40 59.60
N CYS A 6 -17.09 5.08 59.29
CA CYS A 6 -17.82 5.91 60.24
C CYS A 6 -19.31 5.71 59.98
N SER A 7 -20.01 5.16 60.97
CA SER A 7 -21.45 5.02 60.98
C SER A 7 -22.09 6.25 61.62
N ASP A 8 -23.20 6.72 61.04
CA ASP A 8 -24.40 6.93 61.85
C ASP A 8 -25.65 6.83 60.98
N SER A 9 -26.76 6.37 61.55
CA SER A 9 -27.93 5.91 60.80
C SER A 9 -29.19 6.71 61.08
N ARG A 10 -29.95 7.00 60.00
CA ARG A 10 -31.38 7.29 60.02
C ARG A 10 -31.95 7.09 58.62
N GLY A 11 -32.45 5.87 58.36
CA GLY A 11 -33.16 5.55 57.13
C GLY A 11 -34.54 6.22 57.09
N SER A 12 -34.94 6.63 55.89
CA SER A 12 -36.30 7.05 55.54
C SER A 12 -36.62 6.44 54.18
N GLU A 13 -37.05 5.18 54.19
CA GLU A 13 -37.32 4.40 52.98
C GLU A 13 -38.59 4.90 52.29
N GLY A 14 -38.42 5.77 51.30
CA GLY A 14 -39.40 5.95 50.23
C GLY A 14 -39.01 5.07 49.05
N LYS A 15 -39.91 4.19 48.60
CA LYS A 15 -39.74 3.52 47.31
C LYS A 15 -39.93 4.55 46.19
N THR A 16 -38.82 5.06 45.65
CA THR A 16 -38.79 5.58 44.27
C THR A 16 -38.34 4.46 43.36
N GLU A 17 -39.19 4.05 42.43
CA GLU A 17 -38.76 3.17 41.35
C GLU A 17 -37.77 3.94 40.47
N SER A 18 -36.56 3.39 40.36
CA SER A 18 -35.48 4.02 39.61
C SER A 18 -35.64 3.68 38.13
N THR A 19 -36.35 4.54 37.39
CA THR A 19 -36.26 4.57 35.93
C THR A 19 -34.78 4.70 35.54
N GLU A 20 -34.20 3.65 34.97
CA GLU A 20 -32.80 3.68 34.53
C GLU A 20 -32.62 4.71 33.40
N PRO A 21 -31.48 5.44 33.37
CA PRO A 21 -31.23 6.43 32.32
C PRO A 21 -31.12 5.74 30.96
N PRO A 22 -31.75 6.30 29.89
CA PRO A 22 -31.81 5.64 28.59
C PRO A 22 -30.43 5.58 27.93
N VAL A 23 -29.95 4.35 27.66
CA VAL A 23 -28.63 4.09 27.09
C VAL A 23 -28.60 4.40 25.58
N ILE A 24 -27.55 5.11 25.16
CA ILE A 24 -27.27 5.44 23.75
C ILE A 24 -26.34 4.38 23.15
N HIS A 25 -26.82 3.68 22.11
CA HIS A 25 -25.96 2.87 21.23
C HIS A 25 -25.28 3.78 20.20
N ILE A 26 -24.11 3.40 19.68
CA ILE A 26 -23.31 4.22 18.77
C ILE A 26 -22.85 3.38 17.57
N ARG A 27 -23.18 3.84 16.36
CA ARG A 27 -22.81 3.20 15.08
C ARG A 27 -22.00 4.16 14.21
N ARG A 28 -21.05 3.64 13.43
CA ARG A 28 -20.27 4.47 12.48
C ARG A 28 -21.17 4.98 11.36
N SER A 29 -21.15 6.29 11.08
CA SER A 29 -22.02 6.95 10.09
C SER A 29 -21.42 6.96 8.68
N SER A 30 -22.27 6.78 7.66
CA SER A 30 -22.01 7.06 6.23
C SER A 30 -22.79 8.30 5.79
N SER A 31 -22.39 8.98 4.71
CA SER A 31 -23.15 10.17 4.26
C SER A 31 -24.41 9.76 3.48
N PRO A 32 -25.51 10.55 3.56
CA PRO A 32 -26.74 10.27 2.79
C PRO A 32 -26.54 10.38 1.27
N THR A 33 -25.43 10.98 0.81
CA THR A 33 -25.01 11.01 -0.59
C THR A 33 -24.34 9.72 -1.10
N GLU A 34 -24.19 8.70 -0.23
CA GLU A 34 -23.52 7.42 -0.56
C GLU A 34 -24.47 6.21 -0.53
N THR A 35 -25.79 6.41 -0.46
CA THR A 35 -26.79 5.33 -0.33
C THR A 35 -27.41 4.85 -1.65
N ASP A 36 -27.24 5.59 -2.76
CA ASP A 36 -27.72 5.21 -4.10
C ASP A 36 -26.84 4.13 -4.77
N THR A 37 -26.82 2.92 -4.21
CA THR A 37 -26.25 1.72 -4.85
C THR A 37 -27.22 0.55 -4.83
N ASP A 38 -28.22 0.60 -5.72
CA ASP A 38 -29.26 -0.41 -5.84
C ASP A 38 -28.88 -1.58 -6.79
N GLY A 39 -29.60 -2.70 -6.67
CA GLY A 39 -29.37 -3.93 -7.43
C GLY A 39 -29.73 -3.84 -8.93
N PRO A 40 -29.22 -4.76 -9.76
CA PRO A 40 -29.29 -4.61 -11.22
C PRO A 40 -30.68 -4.93 -11.80
N SER A 41 -31.46 -3.91 -12.17
CA SER A 41 -32.48 -4.07 -13.23
C SER A 41 -32.80 -2.79 -14.02
N ASN A 42 -32.79 -2.95 -15.34
CA ASN A 42 -33.48 -2.17 -16.39
C ASN A 42 -33.50 -0.63 -16.38
N PHE A 43 -32.94 -0.06 -17.46
CA PHE A 43 -33.12 1.32 -17.91
C PHE A 43 -34.57 1.83 -17.87
N ILE A 44 -34.75 3.06 -17.39
CA ILE A 44 -35.49 4.12 -18.11
C ILE A 44 -34.86 5.48 -17.76
N GLN A 45 -34.78 6.38 -18.73
CA GLN A 45 -34.00 7.62 -18.64
C GLN A 45 -34.88 8.83 -18.33
N HIS A 46 -34.60 9.54 -17.22
CA HIS A 46 -35.14 10.88 -16.97
C HIS A 46 -34.01 11.90 -16.74
N LYS A 47 -34.08 13.03 -17.46
CA LYS A 47 -33.12 14.12 -17.34
C LYS A 47 -33.59 15.13 -16.29
N LEU A 48 -32.79 15.32 -15.24
CA LEU A 48 -32.64 16.61 -14.58
C LEU A 48 -31.18 17.04 -14.67
N ARG A 49 -30.92 18.35 -14.51
CA ARG A 49 -29.69 19.00 -15.01
C ARG A 49 -29.31 20.17 -14.12
N ASP A 50 -28.63 19.87 -13.03
CA ASP A 50 -28.07 20.88 -12.14
C ASP A 50 -26.56 21.08 -12.34
N LYS A 51 -26.13 22.31 -12.09
CA LYS A 51 -24.74 22.77 -12.23
C LYS A 51 -24.19 23.12 -10.86
N SER A 52 -23.09 22.49 -10.47
CA SER A 52 -22.28 22.88 -9.30
C SER A 52 -20.84 23.17 -9.73
N GLU A 53 -20.55 24.44 -10.02
CA GLU A 53 -19.20 24.91 -10.34
C GLU A 53 -18.46 25.23 -9.02
N SER A 54 -17.84 24.22 -8.41
CA SER A 54 -17.03 24.37 -7.19
C SER A 54 -15.64 24.98 -7.51
N ILE A 55 -15.49 26.29 -7.32
CA ILE A 55 -14.26 27.01 -7.64
C ILE A 55 -13.24 26.84 -6.49
N SER A 56 -12.31 25.90 -6.64
CA SER A 56 -11.18 25.72 -5.73
C SER A 56 -10.11 26.80 -5.96
N SER A 57 -10.08 27.83 -5.11
CA SER A 57 -9.10 28.91 -5.18
C SER A 57 -7.73 28.51 -4.58
N GLU A 58 -6.81 28.02 -5.40
CA GLU A 58 -5.41 27.84 -4.97
C GLU A 58 -4.64 29.16 -4.95
N THR A 59 -3.89 29.40 -3.87
CA THR A 59 -3.12 30.64 -3.66
C THR A 59 -1.79 30.60 -4.40
N SER A 60 -1.64 31.41 -5.45
CA SER A 60 -0.37 31.60 -6.15
C SER A 60 0.65 32.35 -5.27
N ASN A 61 1.86 31.79 -5.16
CA ASN A 61 2.97 32.44 -4.46
C ASN A 61 4.09 32.82 -5.45
N GLY A 62 4.24 34.14 -5.66
CA GLY A 62 5.45 34.83 -6.12
C GLY A 62 6.34 34.18 -7.18
N TYR A 63 6.09 34.48 -8.45
CA TYR A 63 7.17 34.47 -9.45
C TYR A 63 8.17 35.60 -9.16
N LEU A 64 9.46 35.33 -9.39
CA LEU A 64 10.49 36.36 -9.56
C LEU A 64 10.81 36.51 -11.05
N ASN A 65 11.03 37.75 -11.50
CA ASN A 65 11.18 38.03 -12.93
C ASN A 65 12.50 37.50 -13.52
N GLU A 66 12.35 36.90 -14.69
CA GLU A 66 13.17 36.96 -15.90
C GLU A 66 14.54 37.68 -15.85
N ALA A 67 15.53 37.00 -16.43
CA ALA A 67 16.55 37.63 -17.25
C ALA A 67 16.68 36.83 -18.56
N GLU A 68 16.10 37.32 -19.65
CA GLU A 68 16.23 36.69 -20.97
C GLU A 68 17.68 36.74 -21.48
N VAL A 69 18.12 35.68 -22.17
CA VAL A 69 19.35 35.68 -22.97
C VAL A 69 19.05 35.10 -24.35
N THR A 70 18.63 35.97 -25.27
CA THR A 70 18.33 35.63 -26.66
C THR A 70 19.61 35.50 -27.49
N TRP A 71 19.72 34.46 -28.32
CA TRP A 71 20.68 34.39 -29.43
C TRP A 71 19.96 33.83 -30.68
N PRO A 72 20.38 34.23 -31.90
CA PRO A 72 19.50 34.20 -33.07
C PRO A 72 19.50 32.86 -33.82
N ALA A 73 18.37 32.56 -34.46
CA ALA A 73 18.30 31.60 -35.54
C ALA A 73 18.99 32.16 -36.81
N PHE A 74 19.53 31.27 -37.64
CA PHE A 74 19.85 31.55 -39.03
C PHE A 74 18.73 30.98 -39.90
N GLU A 75 18.24 31.77 -40.85
CA GLU A 75 17.30 31.34 -41.88
C GLU A 75 18.08 30.73 -43.05
N GLU A 76 17.59 29.62 -43.61
CA GLU A 76 17.88 29.21 -44.99
C GLU A 76 16.65 28.50 -45.55
N GLU A 77 16.04 29.06 -46.60
CA GLU A 77 14.81 28.56 -47.22
C GLU A 77 15.08 27.36 -48.15
N ALA A 78 14.17 26.38 -48.18
CA ALA A 78 14.15 25.33 -49.19
C ALA A 78 12.71 24.93 -49.55
N ASP A 79 12.15 25.60 -50.55
CA ASP A 79 10.80 25.38 -51.06
C ASP A 79 10.79 24.21 -52.08
N ALA A 80 10.03 23.14 -51.83
CA ALA A 80 9.71 22.11 -52.85
C ALA A 80 8.48 21.24 -52.50
N GLN A 81 7.39 21.56 -53.20
CA GLN A 81 6.06 20.94 -53.32
C GLN A 81 5.94 19.40 -53.28
N SER A 82 4.72 18.93 -52.95
CA SER A 82 4.33 17.54 -52.73
C SER A 82 3.67 16.83 -53.94
N THR A 83 3.74 15.49 -53.99
CA THR A 83 2.80 14.64 -54.77
C THR A 83 2.51 13.28 -54.11
N GLN A 84 1.32 13.20 -53.50
CA GLN A 84 0.34 12.09 -53.48
C GLN A 84 0.78 10.61 -53.69
N SER A 85 0.74 9.86 -52.58
CA SER A 85 -0.03 8.62 -52.33
C SER A 85 -0.13 7.45 -53.34
N ALA A 86 0.11 6.23 -52.85
CA ALA A 86 -0.71 5.04 -53.13
C ALA A 86 -0.68 4.04 -51.94
N HIS A 87 -1.80 3.37 -51.65
CA HIS A 87 -1.93 2.28 -50.67
C HIS A 87 -2.08 0.93 -51.39
N MET A 88 -1.55 -0.16 -50.84
CA MET A 88 -2.13 -1.50 -51.02
C MET A 88 -1.65 -2.52 -49.97
N ASP A 89 -2.60 -3.24 -49.37
CA ASP A 89 -2.36 -4.41 -48.51
C ASP A 89 -2.25 -5.70 -49.33
N VAL A 90 -1.48 -6.70 -48.86
CA VAL A 90 -1.76 -8.14 -49.02
C VAL A 90 -1.23 -8.93 -47.80
N THR A 91 -1.94 -9.99 -47.43
CA THR A 91 -1.72 -10.91 -46.29
C THR A 91 -0.61 -11.96 -46.49
N ALA A 92 -0.10 -12.53 -45.41
CA ALA A 92 0.83 -13.67 -45.41
C ALA A 92 0.20 -14.98 -44.88
N ASP A 93 0.65 -16.13 -45.41
CA ASP A 93 0.87 -17.40 -44.68
C ASP A 93 1.75 -18.37 -45.57
N PRO A 94 2.13 -19.63 -45.23
CA PRO A 94 3.56 -19.97 -45.20
C PRO A 94 3.97 -21.31 -45.88
N GLN A 95 5.20 -21.75 -45.57
CA GLN A 95 5.86 -23.05 -45.82
C GLN A 95 6.68 -23.22 -47.13
N GLY A 96 7.98 -23.50 -46.94
CA GLY A 96 8.95 -23.97 -47.93
C GLY A 96 10.29 -24.25 -47.24
N GLN A 97 10.96 -25.36 -47.55
CA GLN A 97 12.19 -25.81 -46.86
C GLN A 97 13.40 -25.87 -47.82
N GLY A 98 14.61 -25.52 -47.33
CA GLY A 98 15.86 -26.13 -47.82
C GLY A 98 17.05 -25.21 -48.14
N ASN A 99 18.12 -25.37 -47.35
CA ASN A 99 19.54 -25.25 -47.73
C ASN A 99 20.12 -23.90 -48.23
N LEU A 100 20.55 -23.06 -47.27
CA LEU A 100 21.94 -22.60 -47.09
C LEU A 100 22.84 -22.41 -48.33
N LEU A 101 23.10 -21.13 -48.71
CA LEU A 101 24.44 -20.64 -49.08
C LEU A 101 24.52 -19.10 -49.14
N LEU A 102 25.20 -18.46 -48.17
CA LEU A 102 25.81 -17.11 -48.25
C LEU A 102 24.98 -15.92 -48.84
N SER A 103 23.68 -15.87 -48.60
CA SER A 103 22.77 -14.86 -49.13
C SER A 103 22.74 -13.52 -48.36
N HIS A 104 23.83 -12.74 -48.46
CA HIS A 104 23.81 -11.29 -48.16
C HIS A 104 23.83 -10.39 -49.41
N ASN A 105 23.79 -10.98 -50.61
CA ASN A 105 23.65 -10.25 -51.88
C ASN A 105 22.24 -10.34 -52.49
N GLU A 106 21.40 -11.29 -52.08
CA GLU A 106 20.16 -11.62 -52.81
C GLU A 106 19.01 -10.63 -52.59
N ALA A 107 19.01 -9.88 -51.48
CA ALA A 107 18.08 -8.75 -51.27
C ALA A 107 18.31 -7.55 -52.24
N LEU A 108 19.31 -7.64 -53.12
CA LEU A 108 19.55 -6.73 -54.24
C LEU A 108 19.52 -7.44 -55.61
N ALA A 109 19.23 -8.75 -55.66
CA ALA A 109 19.27 -9.55 -56.88
C ALA A 109 17.94 -9.51 -57.64
N ASP A 110 16.81 -9.63 -56.95
CA ASP A 110 15.46 -9.61 -57.55
C ASP A 110 15.03 -8.21 -58.08
N SER A 111 15.88 -7.19 -57.92
CA SER A 111 15.72 -5.83 -58.44
C SER A 111 16.93 -5.35 -59.27
N SER A 112 17.78 -6.28 -59.72
CA SER A 112 19.12 -5.99 -60.25
C SER A 112 19.19 -5.22 -61.58
N GLU A 113 18.10 -5.04 -62.32
CA GLU A 113 18.06 -4.21 -63.54
C GLU A 113 17.62 -2.75 -63.32
N CYS A 114 17.28 -2.33 -62.08
CA CYS A 114 16.81 -0.96 -61.80
C CYS A 114 17.55 -0.19 -60.70
N LEU A 115 18.57 -0.78 -60.04
CA LEU A 115 19.32 -0.12 -58.95
C LEU A 115 20.79 0.18 -59.26
N ALA A 116 21.28 -0.14 -60.47
CA ALA A 116 22.71 -0.02 -60.80
C ALA A 116 23.23 1.44 -60.85
N ASP A 117 22.34 2.40 -61.13
CA ASP A 117 22.70 3.82 -61.27
C ASP A 117 22.71 4.60 -59.93
N ASP A 118 22.07 4.08 -58.88
CA ASP A 118 22.03 4.70 -57.55
C ASP A 118 23.13 4.19 -56.59
N VAL A 119 24.11 3.41 -57.09
CA VAL A 119 25.19 2.81 -56.30
C VAL A 119 26.56 3.38 -56.71
N SER A 120 27.40 3.71 -55.73
CA SER A 120 28.70 4.34 -55.99
C SER A 120 29.68 3.43 -56.74
N ILE A 121 30.62 4.05 -57.47
CA ILE A 121 31.77 3.37 -58.10
C ILE A 121 32.61 2.59 -57.07
N ILE A 122 32.63 3.02 -55.81
CA ILE A 122 33.37 2.34 -54.75
C ILE A 122 32.67 1.02 -54.36
N ALA A 123 31.33 1.02 -54.27
CA ALA A 123 30.54 -0.17 -54.01
C ALA A 123 30.40 -1.09 -55.23
N GLY A 124 30.40 -0.54 -56.45
CA GLY A 124 30.43 -1.27 -57.72
C GLY A 124 29.46 -0.79 -58.80
N GLY A 125 28.69 0.29 -58.56
CA GLY A 125 27.80 0.91 -59.54
C GLY A 125 28.46 2.05 -60.31
N THR A 126 27.65 2.94 -60.89
CA THR A 126 28.10 4.01 -61.79
C THR A 126 28.27 5.38 -61.11
N LEU A 127 27.73 5.59 -59.90
CA LEU A 127 27.68 6.93 -59.28
C LEU A 127 29.05 7.46 -58.86
N THR A 128 29.41 8.63 -59.41
CA THR A 128 30.54 9.44 -58.93
C THR A 128 30.16 10.23 -57.68
N GLY A 129 31.07 10.31 -56.70
CA GLY A 129 30.90 11.14 -55.51
C GLY A 129 31.20 10.41 -54.21
N TRP A 130 30.93 11.10 -53.09
CA TRP A 130 31.07 10.56 -51.74
C TRP A 130 29.67 10.30 -51.16
N HIS A 131 29.22 9.05 -51.31
CA HIS A 131 27.87 8.59 -50.95
C HIS A 131 27.90 7.69 -49.69
N PRO A 132 26.77 7.42 -49.02
CA PRO A 132 26.75 6.63 -47.78
C PRO A 132 27.29 5.19 -47.94
N ASP A 133 27.08 4.59 -49.10
CA ASP A 133 27.60 3.27 -49.47
C ASP A 133 29.13 3.27 -49.69
N SER A 134 29.69 4.34 -50.26
CA SER A 134 31.15 4.57 -50.33
C SER A 134 31.76 4.49 -48.92
N ALA A 135 31.11 5.09 -47.91
CA ALA A 135 31.56 5.05 -46.52
C ALA A 135 31.61 3.61 -45.98
N PHE A 136 30.50 2.88 -46.16
CA PHE A 136 30.32 1.51 -45.70
C PHE A 136 31.35 0.55 -46.31
N VAL A 137 31.58 0.66 -47.61
CA VAL A 137 32.51 -0.20 -48.34
C VAL A 137 33.97 0.17 -48.07
N LEU A 138 34.32 1.46 -47.96
CA LEU A 138 35.68 1.89 -47.59
C LEU A 138 36.10 1.36 -46.23
N TRP A 139 35.25 1.51 -45.20
CA TRP A 139 35.54 1.03 -43.86
C TRP A 139 35.77 -0.48 -43.82
N ARG A 140 34.92 -1.26 -44.51
CA ARG A 140 35.06 -2.71 -44.63
C ARG A 140 36.36 -3.12 -45.34
N ARG A 141 36.77 -2.39 -46.39
CA ARG A 141 38.05 -2.61 -47.09
C ARG A 141 39.24 -2.25 -46.20
N ILE A 142 39.20 -1.15 -45.46
CA ILE A 142 40.25 -0.73 -44.51
C ILE A 142 40.46 -1.78 -43.41
N LEU A 143 39.38 -2.33 -42.85
CA LEU A 143 39.50 -3.45 -41.89
C LEU A 143 40.06 -4.72 -42.55
N GLY A 144 39.68 -5.03 -43.79
CA GLY A 144 40.27 -6.15 -44.54
C GLY A 144 41.78 -6.06 -44.74
N ILE A 145 42.34 -4.85 -44.87
CA ILE A 145 43.78 -4.62 -45.05
C ILE A 145 44.61 -5.01 -43.81
N LEU A 146 44.01 -5.04 -42.61
CA LEU A 146 44.72 -5.44 -41.38
C LEU A 146 45.12 -6.93 -41.35
N GLY A 147 44.45 -7.78 -42.12
CA GLY A 147 44.60 -9.24 -42.04
C GLY A 147 44.17 -9.81 -40.69
N ASP A 148 44.52 -11.06 -40.40
CA ASP A 148 44.24 -11.64 -39.08
C ASP A 148 45.25 -11.13 -38.04
N VAL A 149 44.72 -10.27 -37.17
CA VAL A 149 45.40 -9.60 -36.04
C VAL A 149 46.07 -10.58 -35.06
N ASN A 150 45.63 -11.84 -35.01
CA ASN A 150 46.24 -12.86 -34.15
C ASN A 150 47.64 -13.31 -34.59
N ASN A 151 48.10 -12.91 -35.79
CA ASN A 151 49.47 -13.16 -36.24
C ASN A 151 50.51 -12.17 -35.64
N ILE A 152 50.08 -11.19 -34.82
CA ILE A 152 50.98 -10.22 -34.18
C ILE A 152 51.83 -10.91 -33.09
N ARG A 153 53.12 -11.14 -33.39
CA ARG A 153 54.09 -11.84 -32.52
C ARG A 153 54.43 -11.18 -31.18
N CYS A 154 53.94 -9.97 -30.90
CA CYS A 154 54.25 -9.24 -29.68
C CYS A 154 52.97 -9.08 -28.84
N PRO A 155 52.84 -9.76 -27.68
CA PRO A 155 51.63 -9.71 -26.86
C PRO A 155 51.20 -8.29 -26.46
N LYS A 156 52.16 -7.39 -26.20
CA LYS A 156 51.87 -5.98 -25.86
C LYS A 156 51.26 -5.19 -27.04
N ILE A 157 51.67 -5.50 -28.27
CA ILE A 157 51.10 -4.88 -29.48
C ILE A 157 49.75 -5.52 -29.82
N HIS A 158 49.64 -6.86 -29.73
CA HIS A 158 48.39 -7.59 -29.91
C HIS A 158 47.30 -7.04 -28.99
N ALA A 159 47.55 -6.96 -27.67
CA ALA A 159 46.60 -6.39 -26.71
C ALA A 159 46.21 -4.94 -27.03
N LYS A 160 47.15 -4.11 -27.52
CA LYS A 160 46.86 -2.72 -27.92
C LYS A 160 46.05 -2.61 -29.21
N VAL A 161 46.21 -3.54 -30.16
CA VAL A 161 45.32 -3.59 -31.33
C VAL A 161 43.92 -4.06 -30.92
N PHE A 162 43.80 -5.03 -29.99
CA PHE A 162 42.49 -5.43 -29.47
C PHE A 162 41.79 -4.32 -28.68
N SER A 163 42.50 -3.46 -27.94
CA SER A 163 41.87 -2.26 -27.33
C SER A 163 41.40 -1.24 -28.38
N TYR A 164 42.11 -1.10 -29.51
CA TYR A 164 41.63 -0.26 -30.61
C TYR A 164 40.45 -0.88 -31.37
N LEU A 165 40.42 -2.21 -31.56
CA LEU A 165 39.25 -2.91 -32.12
C LEU A 165 38.02 -2.78 -31.21
N TYR A 166 38.21 -2.77 -29.89
CA TYR A 166 37.18 -2.49 -28.90
C TYR A 166 36.61 -1.07 -29.05
N GLU A 167 37.47 -0.03 -29.06
CA GLU A 167 37.02 1.34 -29.33
C GLU A 167 36.30 1.47 -30.69
N LEU A 168 36.82 0.80 -31.73
CA LEU A 168 36.30 0.85 -33.09
C LEU A 168 34.90 0.23 -33.16
N TRP A 169 34.70 -0.91 -32.49
CA TRP A 169 33.40 -1.55 -32.36
C TRP A 169 32.42 -0.67 -31.58
N HIS A 170 32.85 -0.02 -30.49
CA HIS A 170 32.01 0.94 -29.76
C HIS A 170 31.58 2.14 -30.62
N LYS A 171 32.47 2.63 -31.49
CA LYS A 171 32.14 3.69 -32.45
C LYS A 171 31.10 3.21 -33.48
N LEU A 172 31.24 1.99 -34.01
CA LEU A 172 30.24 1.38 -34.92
C LEU A 172 28.90 1.08 -34.22
N ALA A 173 28.94 0.59 -32.99
CA ALA A 173 27.78 0.31 -32.17
C ALA A 173 27.02 1.62 -31.88
N LYS A 174 27.73 2.68 -31.47
CA LYS A 174 27.14 4.01 -31.28
C LYS A 174 26.58 4.60 -32.58
N ILE A 175 27.23 4.39 -33.74
CA ILE A 175 26.67 4.81 -35.03
C ILE A 175 25.35 4.07 -35.29
N ARG A 176 25.30 2.75 -35.14
CA ARG A 176 24.06 1.96 -35.26
C ARG A 176 22.98 2.43 -34.27
N ASP A 177 23.36 2.73 -33.03
CA ASP A 177 22.49 3.29 -31.99
C ASP A 177 21.98 4.71 -32.30
N ASN A 178 22.51 5.40 -33.32
CA ASN A 178 22.09 6.75 -33.72
C ASN A 178 21.55 6.84 -35.16
N LEU A 179 21.58 5.75 -35.93
CA LEU A 179 20.79 5.63 -37.16
C LEU A 179 19.29 5.52 -36.81
N GLY A 180 18.41 5.95 -37.72
CA GLY A 180 16.95 5.89 -37.53
C GLY A 180 16.40 6.73 -36.37
N ILE A 181 17.18 7.66 -35.80
CA ILE A 181 16.71 8.55 -34.73
C ILE A 181 16.11 9.82 -35.34
N SER A 182 14.91 10.18 -34.88
CA SER A 182 14.27 11.47 -35.13
C SER A 182 15.16 12.63 -34.68
N VAL A 183 15.48 13.54 -35.61
CA VAL A 183 16.34 14.73 -35.34
C VAL A 183 15.51 15.88 -34.74
N ASP A 184 14.24 15.98 -35.12
CA ASP A 184 13.29 16.99 -34.65
C ASP A 184 12.50 16.55 -33.39
N ASN A 185 12.46 15.24 -33.10
CA ASN A 185 11.57 14.60 -32.12
C ASN A 185 10.07 14.85 -32.40
N GLN A 186 9.72 15.04 -33.67
CA GLN A 186 8.36 15.23 -34.20
C GLN A 186 7.98 14.13 -35.21
N SER A 187 8.95 13.57 -35.92
CA SER A 187 8.73 12.52 -36.92
C SER A 187 9.64 11.30 -36.70
N SER A 188 9.05 10.10 -36.61
CA SER A 188 9.82 8.84 -36.63
C SER A 188 10.31 8.55 -38.06
N PRO A 189 11.63 8.46 -38.30
CA PRO A 189 12.19 8.36 -39.66
C PRO A 189 12.16 6.93 -40.22
N PRO A 190 12.35 6.75 -41.55
CA PRO A 190 12.39 5.41 -42.16
C PRO A 190 13.58 4.57 -41.70
N GLN A 191 13.44 3.24 -41.83
CA GLN A 191 14.45 2.27 -41.42
C GLN A 191 15.79 2.49 -42.16
N PRO A 192 16.94 2.52 -41.45
CA PRO A 192 18.23 2.83 -42.08
C PRO A 192 18.76 1.68 -42.95
N LEU A 193 19.03 1.99 -44.23
CA LEU A 193 19.52 1.01 -45.22
C LEU A 193 20.92 0.45 -44.91
N PHE A 194 21.83 1.27 -44.36
CA PHE A 194 23.25 0.92 -44.16
C PHE A 194 23.58 0.67 -42.67
N ILE A 195 23.32 -0.55 -42.19
CA ILE A 195 23.50 -0.93 -40.78
C ILE A 195 24.93 -1.44 -40.51
N PRO A 196 25.70 -0.85 -39.56
CA PRO A 196 27.05 -1.31 -39.20
C PRO A 196 27.15 -2.79 -38.79
N PRO A 197 27.97 -3.63 -39.45
CA PRO A 197 28.04 -5.07 -39.21
C PRO A 197 28.86 -5.42 -37.96
N LEU A 198 28.26 -5.26 -36.78
CA LEU A 198 28.93 -5.43 -35.48
C LEU A 198 29.56 -6.83 -35.25
N ARG A 199 29.13 -7.86 -35.97
CA ARG A 199 29.67 -9.23 -35.89
C ARG A 199 30.95 -9.47 -36.71
N MET A 200 31.39 -8.50 -37.53
CA MET A 200 32.50 -8.70 -38.49
C MET A 200 33.86 -9.06 -37.84
N LEU A 201 34.08 -8.68 -36.57
CA LEU A 201 35.31 -8.97 -35.83
C LEU A 201 35.30 -10.34 -35.12
N ALA A 202 34.17 -11.06 -35.13
CA ALA A 202 33.96 -12.24 -34.28
C ALA A 202 34.96 -13.37 -34.52
N SER A 203 35.37 -13.63 -35.76
CA SER A 203 36.36 -14.68 -36.07
C SER A 203 37.74 -14.38 -35.47
N TRP A 204 38.18 -13.12 -35.49
CA TRP A 204 39.42 -12.70 -34.84
C TRP A 204 39.33 -12.77 -33.31
N LEU A 205 38.17 -12.41 -32.74
CA LEU A 205 37.90 -12.50 -31.30
C LEU A 205 37.88 -13.95 -30.82
N PHE A 206 37.20 -14.84 -31.53
CA PHE A 206 37.13 -16.26 -31.24
C PHE A 206 38.52 -16.93 -31.33
N ARG A 207 39.35 -16.54 -32.30
CA ARG A 207 40.74 -17.02 -32.37
C ARG A 207 41.61 -16.48 -31.22
N ALA A 208 41.38 -15.25 -30.76
CA ALA A 208 42.17 -14.63 -29.70
C ALA A 208 42.03 -15.32 -28.35
N THR A 209 40.84 -15.82 -27.97
CA THR A 209 40.62 -16.50 -26.67
C THR A 209 41.46 -17.78 -26.54
N VAL A 210 41.73 -18.47 -27.65
CA VAL A 210 42.48 -19.76 -27.71
C VAL A 210 44.01 -19.56 -27.77
N MET A 211 44.51 -18.33 -27.80
CA MET A 211 45.96 -18.03 -27.83
C MET A 211 46.73 -18.54 -26.59
N PRO A 212 48.08 -18.59 -26.59
CA PRO A 212 48.88 -18.90 -25.41
C PRO A 212 48.66 -17.92 -24.24
N ALA A 213 49.02 -18.34 -23.02
CA ALA A 213 48.88 -17.51 -21.81
C ALA A 213 49.64 -16.17 -21.87
N GLU A 214 50.73 -16.10 -22.63
CA GLU A 214 51.49 -14.87 -22.92
C GLU A 214 50.61 -13.72 -23.44
N TYR A 215 49.50 -14.04 -24.13
CA TYR A 215 48.58 -13.11 -24.76
C TYR A 215 47.40 -12.72 -23.84
N LYS A 216 47.45 -13.02 -22.54
CA LYS A 216 46.37 -12.79 -21.56
C LYS A 216 45.67 -11.44 -21.71
N ALA A 217 46.40 -10.31 -21.76
CA ALA A 217 45.78 -8.99 -21.92
C ALA A 217 44.95 -8.84 -23.21
N GLY A 218 45.37 -9.47 -24.32
CA GLY A 218 44.58 -9.52 -25.56
C GLY A 218 43.37 -10.44 -25.45
N LYS A 219 43.46 -11.55 -24.70
CA LYS A 219 42.31 -12.42 -24.38
C LYS A 219 41.23 -11.67 -23.61
N LEU A 220 41.61 -10.88 -22.60
CA LEU A 220 40.64 -10.13 -21.79
C LEU A 220 39.85 -9.14 -22.64
N TRP A 221 40.51 -8.38 -23.52
CA TRP A 221 39.83 -7.53 -24.51
C TRP A 221 38.92 -8.33 -25.45
N ALA A 222 39.34 -9.53 -25.88
CA ALA A 222 38.53 -10.37 -26.75
C ALA A 222 37.27 -10.90 -26.05
N PHE A 223 37.38 -11.45 -24.84
CA PHE A 223 36.25 -11.89 -24.04
C PHE A 223 35.30 -10.74 -23.70
N LYS A 224 35.83 -9.58 -23.32
CA LYS A 224 35.03 -8.37 -23.07
C LYS A 224 34.16 -8.00 -24.27
N LEU A 225 34.77 -7.92 -25.46
CA LEU A 225 34.06 -7.53 -26.67
C LEU A 225 33.08 -8.61 -27.16
N ILE A 226 33.36 -9.89 -26.91
CA ILE A 226 32.40 -10.98 -27.15
C ILE A 226 31.16 -10.79 -26.27
N CYS A 227 31.31 -10.53 -24.97
CA CYS A 227 30.18 -10.35 -24.04
C CYS A 227 29.31 -9.14 -24.41
N GLU A 228 29.92 -8.02 -24.77
CA GLU A 228 29.21 -6.82 -25.22
C GLU A 228 28.52 -7.03 -26.58
N MET A 229 29.12 -7.81 -27.49
CA MET A 229 28.51 -8.21 -28.76
C MET A 229 27.33 -9.18 -28.57
N MET A 230 27.36 -10.03 -27.54
CA MET A 230 26.29 -10.98 -27.19
C MET A 230 25.06 -10.32 -26.55
N THR A 231 25.29 -9.28 -25.74
CA THR A 231 24.24 -8.61 -24.95
C THR A 231 23.54 -7.48 -25.70
N ARG A 232 23.90 -7.27 -26.97
CA ARG A 232 23.30 -6.28 -27.89
C ARG A 232 22.20 -6.89 -28.76
N HIS A 233 21.22 -6.08 -29.15
CA HIS A 233 20.16 -6.48 -30.08
C HIS A 233 20.75 -7.01 -31.41
N GLN A 234 20.15 -8.07 -31.95
CA GLN A 234 20.59 -8.76 -33.16
C GLN A 234 19.51 -8.65 -34.24
N ASP A 235 19.60 -7.64 -35.11
CA ASP A 235 18.59 -7.36 -36.16
C ASP A 235 18.39 -8.53 -37.12
N VAL A 236 19.43 -9.35 -37.29
CA VAL A 236 19.38 -10.66 -37.96
C VAL A 236 19.96 -11.69 -36.99
N LEU A 237 19.22 -12.76 -36.69
CA LEU A 237 19.69 -13.85 -35.81
C LEU A 237 21.05 -14.42 -36.30
N PRO A 238 21.98 -14.77 -35.40
CA PRO A 238 23.21 -15.45 -35.80
C PRO A 238 22.92 -16.86 -36.34
N ASN A 239 23.74 -17.37 -37.25
CA ASN A 239 23.61 -18.75 -37.73
C ASN A 239 24.03 -19.78 -36.66
N SER A 240 23.64 -21.05 -36.87
CA SER A 240 23.96 -22.18 -35.99
C SER A 240 25.44 -22.23 -35.63
N ASP A 241 26.30 -22.09 -36.63
CA ASP A 241 27.74 -22.33 -36.50
C ASP A 241 28.39 -21.25 -35.64
N PHE A 242 27.93 -19.99 -35.77
CA PHE A 242 28.33 -18.89 -34.89
C PHE A 242 27.88 -19.15 -33.45
N LEU A 243 26.63 -19.56 -33.23
CA LEU A 243 26.10 -19.84 -31.88
C LEU A 243 26.85 -20.98 -31.19
N VAL A 244 27.15 -22.07 -31.92
CA VAL A 244 27.93 -23.20 -31.39
C VAL A 244 29.35 -22.77 -30.99
N HIS A 245 30.06 -22.03 -31.84
CA HIS A 245 31.39 -21.52 -31.50
C HIS A 245 31.33 -20.53 -30.33
N LEU A 246 30.34 -19.64 -30.31
CA LEU A 246 30.11 -18.66 -29.27
C LEU A 246 29.91 -19.32 -27.90
N TYR A 247 28.94 -20.23 -27.78
CA TYR A 247 28.65 -20.91 -26.53
C TYR A 247 29.82 -21.80 -26.07
N HIS A 248 30.52 -22.48 -26.99
CA HIS A 248 31.71 -23.26 -26.65
C HIS A 248 32.85 -22.39 -26.10
N ILE A 249 33.04 -21.18 -26.64
CA ILE A 249 34.05 -20.22 -26.16
C ILE A 249 33.63 -19.59 -24.82
N MET A 250 32.34 -19.32 -24.62
CA MET A 250 31.82 -18.81 -23.35
C MET A 250 31.91 -19.85 -22.24
N HIS A 251 31.49 -21.11 -22.49
CA HIS A 251 31.68 -22.24 -21.56
C HIS A 251 33.14 -22.41 -21.15
N LYS A 252 34.08 -22.35 -22.12
CA LYS A 252 35.54 -22.35 -21.84
C LYS A 252 36.04 -21.12 -21.08
N GLY A 253 35.35 -19.99 -21.17
CA GLY A 253 35.64 -18.78 -20.40
C GLY A 253 35.15 -18.88 -18.95
N PHE A 254 33.93 -19.37 -18.73
CA PHE A 254 33.35 -19.61 -17.41
C PHE A 254 34.06 -20.76 -16.66
N SER A 255 34.42 -21.82 -17.38
CA SER A 255 35.22 -22.95 -16.87
C SER A 255 36.71 -22.66 -16.75
N SER A 256 37.16 -21.42 -16.99
CA SER A 256 38.58 -21.06 -16.91
C SER A 256 39.09 -20.97 -15.46
N ASP A 257 40.29 -21.48 -15.21
CA ASP A 257 41.02 -21.29 -13.95
C ASP A 257 41.58 -19.85 -13.79
N ASP A 258 41.56 -19.04 -14.86
CA ASP A 258 42.03 -17.66 -14.81
C ASP A 258 40.92 -16.72 -14.30
N GLN A 259 41.01 -16.36 -13.02
CA GLN A 259 40.06 -15.47 -12.35
C GLN A 259 39.89 -14.11 -13.08
N ASP A 260 40.90 -13.61 -13.80
CA ASP A 260 40.75 -12.35 -14.55
C ASP A 260 39.88 -12.52 -15.79
N VAL A 261 39.91 -13.69 -16.44
CA VAL A 261 39.01 -14.03 -17.54
C VAL A 261 37.58 -14.12 -17.02
N LEU A 262 37.39 -14.85 -15.91
CA LEU A 262 36.08 -15.05 -15.29
C LEU A 262 35.48 -13.71 -14.80
N ASN A 263 36.28 -12.89 -14.10
CA ASN A 263 35.91 -11.53 -13.70
C ASN A 263 35.59 -10.65 -14.93
N THR A 264 36.35 -10.75 -16.01
CA THR A 264 36.09 -9.95 -17.22
C THR A 264 34.77 -10.35 -17.88
N ILE A 265 34.45 -11.65 -17.95
CA ILE A 265 33.20 -12.14 -18.52
C ILE A 265 32.02 -11.70 -17.66
N VAL A 266 32.02 -11.97 -16.34
CA VAL A 266 30.90 -11.62 -15.45
C VAL A 266 30.67 -10.11 -15.38
N ARG A 267 31.73 -9.28 -15.42
CA ARG A 267 31.61 -7.81 -15.51
C ARG A 267 31.00 -7.31 -16.82
N SER A 268 31.17 -8.04 -17.92
CA SER A 268 30.85 -7.57 -19.27
C SER A 268 29.61 -8.22 -19.88
N CYS A 269 29.14 -9.33 -19.30
CA CYS A 269 27.99 -10.10 -19.77
C CYS A 269 26.76 -9.79 -18.90
N SER A 270 26.05 -8.72 -19.24
CA SER A 270 24.78 -8.34 -18.62
C SER A 270 23.73 -9.47 -18.69
N PRO A 271 22.82 -9.58 -17.69
CA PRO A 271 21.58 -10.38 -17.75
C PRO A 271 20.77 -10.23 -19.04
N ARG A 272 20.96 -9.13 -19.77
CA ARG A 272 20.41 -8.90 -21.10
C ARG A 272 20.71 -10.01 -22.12
N PHE A 273 21.74 -10.83 -21.89
CA PHE A 273 21.95 -12.07 -22.65
C PHE A 273 20.72 -13.00 -22.61
N PHE A 274 20.09 -13.15 -21.44
CA PHE A 274 18.88 -13.97 -21.27
C PHE A 274 17.63 -13.28 -21.84
N PHE A 275 17.53 -11.94 -21.73
CA PHE A 275 16.47 -11.15 -22.38
C PHE A 275 16.40 -11.41 -23.89
N LEU A 276 17.55 -11.42 -24.57
CA LEU A 276 17.63 -11.63 -26.02
C LEU A 276 17.26 -13.06 -26.47
N GLY A 277 17.18 -14.03 -25.56
CA GLY A 277 16.64 -15.37 -25.82
C GLY A 277 17.26 -16.10 -27.02
N LEU A 278 18.58 -15.95 -27.23
CA LEU A 278 19.28 -16.51 -28.39
C LEU A 278 19.12 -18.04 -28.46
N PRO A 279 18.93 -18.66 -29.65
CA PRO A 279 18.68 -20.11 -29.75
C PRO A 279 19.76 -20.93 -29.04
N GLY A 280 19.38 -21.72 -28.04
CA GLY A 280 20.29 -22.53 -27.22
C GLY A 280 20.90 -21.85 -25.98
N PHE A 281 20.51 -20.60 -25.64
CA PHE A 281 21.08 -19.87 -24.49
C PHE A 281 21.03 -20.63 -23.15
N THR A 282 20.04 -21.52 -22.98
CA THR A 282 19.82 -22.30 -21.75
C THR A 282 20.98 -23.23 -21.41
N MET A 283 21.81 -23.62 -22.39
CA MET A 283 23.02 -24.41 -22.18
C MET A 283 24.05 -23.71 -21.28
N LEU A 284 24.04 -22.36 -21.21
CA LEU A 284 24.97 -21.60 -20.38
C LEU A 284 24.44 -21.29 -18.97
N LEU A 285 23.19 -21.63 -18.61
CA LEU A 285 22.65 -21.24 -17.29
C LEU A 285 23.50 -21.78 -16.13
N GLY A 286 23.97 -23.04 -16.23
CA GLY A 286 24.86 -23.65 -15.23
C GLY A 286 26.22 -22.95 -15.16
N ASP A 287 26.79 -22.57 -16.29
CA ASP A 287 28.04 -21.82 -16.38
C ASP A 287 27.93 -20.45 -15.70
N PHE A 288 26.87 -19.69 -15.99
CA PHE A 288 26.63 -18.37 -15.40
C PHE A 288 26.42 -18.44 -13.88
N ILE A 289 25.66 -19.41 -13.37
CA ILE A 289 25.44 -19.60 -11.93
C ILE A 289 26.76 -19.99 -11.25
N THR A 290 27.47 -20.98 -11.79
CA THR A 290 28.76 -21.45 -11.25
C THR A 290 29.83 -20.37 -11.26
N ALA A 291 29.94 -19.60 -12.36
CA ALA A 291 30.88 -18.49 -12.46
C ALA A 291 30.53 -17.36 -11.49
N SER A 292 29.26 -17.00 -11.36
CA SER A 292 28.82 -15.97 -10.39
C SER A 292 29.12 -16.41 -8.95
N ALA A 293 28.91 -17.69 -8.61
CA ALA A 293 29.31 -18.25 -7.33
C ALA A 293 30.84 -18.19 -7.10
N ARG A 294 31.66 -18.47 -8.13
CA ARG A 294 33.13 -18.30 -8.07
C ARG A 294 33.56 -16.84 -7.86
N VAL A 295 32.87 -15.86 -8.46
CA VAL A 295 33.12 -14.42 -8.23
C VAL A 295 32.81 -14.04 -6.78
N LEU A 296 31.65 -14.40 -6.25
CA LEU A 296 31.22 -14.03 -4.89
C LEU A 296 32.12 -14.65 -3.82
N ASN A 297 32.58 -15.90 -4.01
CA ASN A 297 33.51 -16.58 -3.10
C ASN A 297 34.99 -16.18 -3.29
N SER A 298 35.32 -15.28 -4.24
CA SER A 298 36.68 -14.75 -4.38
C SER A 298 37.04 -13.83 -3.20
N GLU A 299 38.29 -13.81 -2.76
CA GLU A 299 38.77 -12.82 -1.76
C GLU A 299 39.09 -11.44 -2.39
N SER A 300 39.09 -11.34 -3.73
CA SER A 300 39.47 -10.09 -4.42
C SER A 300 38.46 -8.97 -4.19
N SER A 301 38.99 -7.76 -3.94
CA SER A 301 38.21 -6.52 -3.90
C SER A 301 37.88 -5.96 -5.29
N GLU A 302 38.50 -6.49 -6.36
CA GLU A 302 38.22 -6.12 -7.75
C GLU A 302 37.19 -7.05 -8.44
N ALA A 303 36.65 -8.02 -7.69
CA ALA A 303 35.64 -8.97 -8.16
C ALA A 303 34.31 -8.25 -8.52
N PRO A 304 33.68 -8.55 -9.68
CA PRO A 304 32.41 -7.95 -10.12
C PRO A 304 31.20 -8.53 -9.38
N ARG A 305 31.12 -8.29 -8.06
CA ARG A 305 30.12 -8.87 -7.15
C ARG A 305 28.70 -8.40 -7.45
N ILE A 306 28.55 -7.14 -7.84
CA ILE A 306 27.25 -6.54 -8.17
C ILE A 306 26.71 -7.20 -9.44
N GLU A 307 27.56 -7.33 -10.46
CA GLU A 307 27.22 -7.95 -11.75
C GLU A 307 26.93 -9.46 -11.59
N ALA A 308 27.72 -10.17 -10.78
CA ALA A 308 27.48 -11.57 -10.42
C ALA A 308 26.13 -11.76 -9.70
N GLN A 309 25.83 -10.94 -8.70
CA GLN A 309 24.59 -11.05 -7.94
C GLN A 309 23.35 -10.60 -8.75
N THR A 310 23.51 -9.62 -9.64
CA THR A 310 22.46 -9.25 -10.61
C THR A 310 22.17 -10.40 -11.58
N THR A 311 23.21 -11.12 -12.01
CA THR A 311 23.09 -12.31 -12.87
C THR A 311 22.32 -13.43 -12.17
N LEU A 312 22.72 -13.80 -10.95
CA LEU A 312 22.01 -14.81 -10.15
C LEU A 312 20.55 -14.41 -9.90
N GLY A 313 20.32 -13.15 -9.52
CA GLY A 313 18.98 -12.60 -9.30
C GLY A 313 18.10 -12.61 -10.55
N SER A 314 18.65 -12.37 -11.73
CA SER A 314 17.93 -12.46 -13.01
C SER A 314 17.51 -13.89 -13.38
N LEU A 315 18.16 -14.90 -12.81
CA LEU A 315 17.89 -16.31 -13.07
C LEU A 315 16.88 -16.94 -12.11
N VAL A 316 16.44 -16.21 -11.08
CA VAL A 316 15.51 -16.68 -10.02
C VAL A 316 14.25 -17.37 -10.56
N CYS A 317 13.63 -16.85 -11.62
CA CYS A 317 12.41 -17.43 -12.18
C CYS A 317 12.65 -18.65 -13.08
N PHE A 318 13.87 -18.83 -13.60
CA PHE A 318 14.14 -19.80 -14.67
C PHE A 318 13.95 -21.28 -14.26
N PRO A 319 14.29 -21.75 -13.05
CA PRO A 319 14.04 -23.13 -12.64
C PRO A 319 12.57 -23.56 -12.70
N ASN A 320 11.63 -22.63 -12.48
CA ASN A 320 10.19 -22.93 -12.52
C ASN A 320 9.61 -22.92 -13.94
N LEU A 321 10.24 -22.22 -14.90
CA LEU A 321 9.87 -22.28 -16.33
C LEU A 321 10.53 -23.45 -17.06
N TYR A 322 11.81 -23.73 -16.78
CA TYR A 322 12.63 -24.67 -17.51
C TYR A 322 12.92 -25.91 -16.66
N LEU A 323 11.89 -26.74 -16.47
CA LEU A 323 12.02 -28.03 -15.79
C LEU A 323 13.05 -28.89 -16.53
N GLN A 324 14.17 -29.22 -15.85
CA GLN A 324 15.36 -29.92 -16.37
C GLN A 324 16.22 -29.09 -17.37
N ILE A 325 17.07 -28.21 -16.81
CA ILE A 325 18.18 -27.55 -17.54
C ILE A 325 19.40 -28.51 -17.60
N PRO A 326 20.20 -28.55 -18.68
CA PRO A 326 21.36 -29.45 -18.78
C PRO A 326 22.68 -28.90 -18.20
N VAL A 327 23.14 -29.52 -17.09
CA VAL A 327 24.54 -29.71 -16.63
C VAL A 327 25.66 -29.82 -17.66
N LEU A 328 26.13 -28.78 -18.35
CA LEU A 328 27.43 -28.88 -19.07
C LEU A 328 28.61 -29.01 -18.07
N GLN A 329 28.98 -30.25 -17.71
CA GLN A 329 30.11 -30.55 -16.84
C GLN A 329 31.32 -31.04 -17.64
N ASN A 330 32.49 -30.44 -17.44
CA ASN A 330 33.75 -30.83 -18.07
C ASN A 330 34.45 -31.94 -17.27
N VAL A 331 34.77 -33.07 -17.89
CA VAL A 331 35.40 -34.21 -17.20
C VAL A 331 36.89 -33.96 -16.92
N PRO A 332 37.37 -33.99 -15.66
CA PRO A 332 38.75 -33.71 -15.32
C PRO A 332 39.76 -34.57 -16.10
N GLY A 333 40.58 -33.91 -16.93
CA GLY A 333 41.60 -34.57 -17.75
C GLY A 333 41.18 -34.93 -19.18
N SER A 334 39.97 -34.57 -19.62
CA SER A 334 39.54 -34.69 -21.02
C SER A 334 39.03 -33.34 -21.57
N ASN A 335 38.54 -33.33 -22.81
CA ASN A 335 37.75 -32.21 -23.37
C ASN A 335 36.25 -32.57 -23.52
N ASP A 336 35.83 -33.71 -22.98
CA ASP A 336 34.48 -34.24 -23.15
C ASP A 336 33.54 -33.62 -22.12
N ILE A 337 32.41 -33.10 -22.62
CA ILE A 337 31.38 -32.44 -21.80
C ILE A 337 30.24 -33.44 -21.57
N ILE A 338 30.00 -33.79 -20.31
CA ILE A 338 28.89 -34.66 -19.88
C ILE A 338 27.71 -33.80 -19.45
N VAL A 339 26.48 -34.27 -19.68
CA VAL A 339 25.26 -33.66 -19.13
C VAL A 339 25.03 -34.18 -17.70
N GLY A 340 25.36 -33.35 -16.71
CA GLY A 340 25.06 -33.59 -15.29
C GLY A 340 23.58 -33.38 -14.94
N SER A 341 23.13 -34.01 -13.86
CA SER A 341 21.73 -34.08 -13.41
C SER A 341 21.52 -33.51 -12.00
N GLU A 342 22.14 -32.37 -11.71
CA GLU A 342 22.02 -31.67 -10.43
C GLU A 342 20.74 -30.82 -10.38
N ASP A 343 20.17 -30.63 -9.19
CA ASP A 343 19.02 -29.72 -9.03
C ASP A 343 19.51 -28.27 -9.00
N TYR A 344 19.24 -27.57 -10.11
CA TYR A 344 19.54 -26.15 -10.28
C TYR A 344 18.87 -25.25 -9.26
N LYS A 345 17.69 -25.63 -8.76
CA LYS A 345 16.87 -24.82 -7.87
C LYS A 345 17.53 -24.78 -6.50
N ASP A 346 17.83 -25.95 -5.92
CA ASP A 346 18.65 -26.06 -4.72
C ASP A 346 19.98 -25.33 -4.88
N TYR A 347 20.72 -25.56 -5.97
CA TYR A 347 22.04 -24.94 -6.15
C TYR A 347 21.97 -23.40 -6.17
N LEU A 348 21.04 -22.83 -6.94
CA LEU A 348 20.83 -21.38 -7.01
C LEU A 348 20.39 -20.80 -5.66
N VAL A 349 19.43 -21.42 -4.98
CA VAL A 349 18.89 -20.91 -3.71
C VAL A 349 19.94 -20.94 -2.60
N ASN A 350 20.74 -22.02 -2.51
CA ASN A 350 21.84 -22.09 -1.56
C ASN A 350 22.91 -21.00 -1.81
N ILE A 351 23.17 -20.61 -3.06
CA ILE A 351 24.04 -19.47 -3.38
C ILE A 351 23.39 -18.14 -2.93
N LEU A 352 22.09 -17.94 -3.17
CA LEU A 352 21.38 -16.71 -2.79
C LEU A 352 21.31 -16.54 -1.26
N LEU A 353 21.04 -17.62 -0.51
CA LEU A 353 21.08 -17.63 0.96
C LEU A 353 22.49 -17.30 1.48
N ALA A 354 23.54 -17.86 0.87
CA ALA A 354 24.93 -17.55 1.21
C ALA A 354 25.28 -16.08 0.90
N ALA A 355 24.82 -15.53 -0.22
CA ALA A 355 25.06 -14.14 -0.60
C ALA A 355 24.36 -13.15 0.36
N ALA A 356 23.08 -13.36 0.65
CA ALA A 356 22.32 -12.50 1.56
C ALA A 356 22.88 -12.48 3.00
N THR A 357 23.55 -13.56 3.43
CA THR A 357 24.13 -13.69 4.78
C THR A 357 25.60 -13.28 4.89
N LYS A 358 26.42 -13.50 3.85
CA LYS A 358 27.90 -13.35 3.92
C LYS A 358 28.48 -12.22 3.07
N GLU A 359 27.78 -11.71 2.06
CA GLU A 359 28.36 -10.72 1.13
C GLU A 359 28.72 -9.39 1.85
N HIS A 360 29.87 -8.83 1.47
CA HIS A 360 30.53 -7.69 2.08
C HIS A 360 30.26 -6.36 1.35
N SER A 361 29.87 -6.39 0.07
CA SER A 361 29.50 -5.20 -0.69
C SER A 361 28.03 -4.84 -0.44
N GLU A 362 27.77 -3.64 0.07
CA GLU A 362 26.41 -3.11 0.31
C GLU A 362 25.50 -3.28 -0.92
N GLY A 363 25.95 -2.81 -2.09
CA GLY A 363 25.18 -2.86 -3.32
C GLY A 363 24.88 -4.29 -3.80
N ALA A 364 25.86 -5.20 -3.71
CA ALA A 364 25.62 -6.60 -4.07
C ALA A 364 24.67 -7.26 -3.06
N ARG A 365 24.82 -7.00 -1.76
CA ARG A 365 23.98 -7.58 -0.72
C ARG A 365 22.53 -7.10 -0.78
N CYS A 366 22.29 -5.83 -1.08
CA CYS A 366 20.94 -5.32 -1.36
C CYS A 366 20.29 -6.07 -2.55
N ILE A 367 21.03 -6.33 -3.62
CA ILE A 367 20.54 -7.14 -4.75
C ILE A 367 20.32 -8.60 -4.32
N ALA A 368 21.16 -9.18 -3.45
CA ALA A 368 20.94 -10.54 -2.90
C ALA A 368 19.66 -10.65 -2.08
N VAL A 369 19.40 -9.68 -1.19
CA VAL A 369 18.16 -9.59 -0.38
C VAL A 369 16.93 -9.43 -1.28
N CYS A 370 16.99 -8.54 -2.28
CA CYS A 370 15.95 -8.43 -3.30
C CYS A 370 15.76 -9.74 -4.08
N SER A 371 16.83 -10.40 -4.52
CA SER A 371 16.78 -11.67 -5.27
C SER A 371 16.10 -12.77 -4.46
N LEU A 372 16.40 -12.83 -3.16
CA LEU A 372 15.81 -13.79 -2.22
C LEU A 372 14.31 -13.49 -2.00
N GLY A 373 13.93 -12.21 -1.87
CA GLY A 373 12.54 -11.78 -1.79
C GLY A 373 11.73 -12.10 -3.06
N LEU A 374 12.31 -11.85 -4.24
CA LEU A 374 11.72 -12.25 -5.53
C LEU A 374 11.51 -13.76 -5.62
N TRP A 375 12.50 -14.55 -5.19
CA TRP A 375 12.41 -16.00 -5.18
C TRP A 375 11.29 -16.50 -4.25
N VAL A 376 11.19 -15.98 -3.03
CA VAL A 376 10.10 -16.32 -2.11
C VAL A 376 8.74 -16.00 -2.71
N CYS A 377 8.58 -14.84 -3.38
CA CYS A 377 7.30 -14.48 -4.01
C CYS A 377 6.93 -15.43 -5.18
N GLU A 378 7.92 -15.83 -5.99
CA GLU A 378 7.75 -16.79 -7.09
C GLU A 378 7.35 -18.17 -6.54
N GLU A 379 8.07 -18.71 -5.56
CA GLU A 379 7.72 -19.99 -4.92
C GLU A 379 6.33 -19.99 -4.26
N LEU A 380 5.92 -18.88 -3.63
CA LEU A 380 4.60 -18.76 -3.02
C LEU A 380 3.45 -18.76 -4.04
N THR A 381 3.72 -18.54 -5.33
CA THR A 381 2.71 -18.73 -6.40
C THR A 381 2.68 -20.14 -6.98
N GLN A 382 3.68 -20.98 -6.67
CA GLN A 382 3.76 -22.36 -7.16
C GLN A 382 2.89 -23.32 -6.34
N LYS A 383 2.47 -24.43 -6.95
CA LYS A 383 1.65 -25.47 -6.30
C LYS A 383 2.42 -26.32 -5.28
N THR A 384 3.74 -26.35 -5.40
CA THR A 384 4.67 -27.10 -4.55
C THR A 384 5.75 -26.13 -4.09
N ILE A 385 5.60 -25.60 -2.88
CA ILE A 385 6.49 -24.59 -2.30
C ILE A 385 7.79 -25.28 -1.83
N HIS A 386 8.93 -24.66 -2.10
CA HIS A 386 10.25 -25.18 -1.68
C HIS A 386 10.47 -25.09 -0.16
N ASP A 387 11.05 -26.12 0.47
CA ASP A 387 11.27 -26.15 1.93
C ASP A 387 12.12 -24.97 2.43
N GLN A 388 13.17 -24.60 1.68
CA GLN A 388 14.06 -23.47 1.99
C GLN A 388 13.39 -22.09 1.97
N VAL A 389 12.11 -21.96 1.61
CA VAL A 389 11.36 -20.69 1.73
C VAL A 389 11.33 -20.22 3.20
N LYS A 390 11.31 -21.15 4.16
CA LYS A 390 11.39 -20.82 5.59
C LYS A 390 12.75 -20.24 5.96
N ASP A 391 13.84 -20.85 5.49
CA ASP A 391 15.20 -20.36 5.70
C ASP A 391 15.42 -18.98 5.08
N ALA A 392 14.86 -18.74 3.90
CA ALA A 392 14.88 -17.43 3.25
C ALA A 392 14.16 -16.35 4.07
N ILE A 393 12.98 -16.64 4.60
CA ILE A 393 12.23 -15.72 5.48
C ILE A 393 12.99 -15.48 6.79
N ASN A 394 13.63 -16.50 7.35
CA ASN A 394 14.48 -16.36 8.54
C ASN A 394 15.68 -15.43 8.25
N VAL A 395 16.37 -15.60 7.12
CA VAL A 395 17.49 -14.74 6.69
C VAL A 395 17.04 -13.28 6.49
N LEU A 396 15.87 -13.05 5.89
CA LEU A 396 15.27 -11.71 5.82
C LEU A 396 15.00 -11.15 7.23
N GLY A 397 14.40 -11.96 8.12
CA GLY A 397 14.11 -11.56 9.51
C GLY A 397 15.36 -11.18 10.33
N VAL A 398 16.47 -11.91 10.18
CA VAL A 398 17.76 -11.53 10.81
C VAL A 398 18.31 -10.25 10.16
N THR A 399 18.14 -10.06 8.85
CA THR A 399 18.64 -8.89 8.11
C THR A 399 18.01 -7.57 8.58
N LEU A 400 16.78 -7.58 9.11
CA LEU A 400 16.15 -6.39 9.72
C LEU A 400 16.95 -5.81 10.91
N LYS A 401 17.71 -6.65 11.62
CA LYS A 401 18.49 -6.26 12.81
C LYS A 401 19.86 -5.67 12.46
N PHE A 402 20.26 -5.70 11.19
CA PHE A 402 21.64 -5.52 10.76
C PHE A 402 22.19 -4.10 11.00
N GLU A 403 23.51 -3.97 11.11
CA GLU A 403 24.19 -2.69 11.36
C GLU A 403 24.05 -1.74 10.17
N ASN A 404 24.25 -2.20 8.93
CA ASN A 404 24.04 -1.38 7.75
C ASN A 404 22.52 -1.21 7.49
N LYS A 405 22.04 0.01 7.69
CA LYS A 405 20.61 0.37 7.62
C LYS A 405 20.03 0.37 6.21
N ALA A 406 20.86 0.48 5.15
CA ALA A 406 20.38 0.34 3.78
C ALA A 406 19.98 -1.10 3.48
N VAL A 407 20.80 -2.09 3.87
CA VAL A 407 20.48 -3.51 3.72
C VAL A 407 19.27 -3.91 4.59
N ALA A 408 19.18 -3.40 5.82
CA ALA A 408 18.03 -3.63 6.71
C ALA A 408 16.72 -3.03 6.15
N GLN A 409 16.79 -1.82 5.57
CA GLN A 409 15.64 -1.20 4.89
C GLN A 409 15.16 -2.05 3.70
N VAL A 410 16.07 -2.55 2.85
CA VAL A 410 15.70 -3.40 1.72
C VAL A 410 15.02 -4.69 2.18
N SER A 411 15.40 -5.25 3.33
CA SER A 411 14.66 -6.39 3.90
C SER A 411 13.28 -5.99 4.41
N CYS A 412 13.10 -4.79 4.97
CA CYS A 412 11.79 -4.26 5.37
C CYS A 412 10.88 -4.04 4.15
N ASP A 413 11.42 -3.46 3.07
CA ASP A 413 10.75 -3.28 1.77
C ASP A 413 10.28 -4.64 1.19
N VAL A 414 11.10 -5.69 1.30
CA VAL A 414 10.75 -7.06 0.89
C VAL A 414 9.64 -7.65 1.78
N PHE A 415 9.66 -7.43 3.09
CA PHE A 415 8.53 -7.86 3.93
C PHE A 415 7.24 -7.10 3.63
N GLN A 416 7.30 -5.82 3.24
CA GLN A 416 6.10 -5.07 2.84
C GLN A 416 5.51 -5.60 1.51
N LEU A 417 6.34 -6.13 0.61
CA LEU A 417 5.88 -6.91 -0.55
C LEU A 417 5.23 -8.24 -0.11
N LEU A 418 5.83 -8.98 0.81
CA LEU A 418 5.31 -10.29 1.26
C LEU A 418 3.90 -10.21 1.89
N ILE A 419 3.45 -9.03 2.31
CA ILE A 419 2.06 -8.78 2.73
C ILE A 419 1.07 -9.20 1.65
N SER A 420 1.32 -8.94 0.36
CA SER A 420 0.40 -9.37 -0.71
C SER A 420 0.38 -10.89 -0.94
N HIS A 421 1.21 -11.64 -0.22
CA HIS A 421 1.30 -13.10 -0.26
C HIS A 421 0.99 -13.75 1.11
N TRP A 422 0.41 -13.02 2.07
CA TRP A 422 0.18 -13.53 3.43
C TRP A 422 -0.66 -14.83 3.48
N GLU A 423 -1.66 -14.98 2.61
CA GLU A 423 -2.43 -16.22 2.50
C GLU A 423 -1.57 -17.42 2.08
N HIS A 424 -0.63 -17.20 1.16
CA HIS A 424 0.26 -18.24 0.65
C HIS A 424 1.28 -18.65 1.73
N LEU A 425 1.75 -17.68 2.53
CA LEU A 425 2.54 -17.94 3.74
C LEU A 425 1.75 -18.76 4.78
N GLN A 426 0.45 -18.47 4.97
CA GLN A 426 -0.41 -19.24 5.87
C GLN A 426 -0.66 -20.68 5.37
N ARG A 427 -0.69 -20.90 4.05
CA ARG A 427 -0.77 -22.25 3.44
C ARG A 427 0.53 -23.04 3.59
N LEU A 428 1.70 -22.39 3.60
CA LEU A 428 2.99 -23.01 3.89
C LEU A 428 3.13 -23.42 5.36
N GLU A 429 2.72 -22.54 6.28
CA GLU A 429 2.62 -22.83 7.71
C GLU A 429 1.65 -21.84 8.38
N SER A 430 0.61 -22.34 9.05
CA SER A 430 -0.49 -21.51 9.58
C SER A 430 -0.05 -20.45 10.59
N THR A 431 1.07 -20.67 11.29
CA THR A 431 1.65 -19.72 12.26
C THR A 431 2.66 -18.74 11.64
N LEU A 432 3.03 -18.87 10.36
CA LEU A 432 4.11 -18.09 9.76
C LEU A 432 3.82 -16.58 9.67
N PRO A 433 2.62 -16.10 9.27
CA PRO A 433 2.31 -14.67 9.32
C PRO A 433 2.36 -14.09 10.75
N LYS A 434 1.96 -14.88 11.74
CA LYS A 434 2.02 -14.54 13.16
C LYS A 434 3.48 -14.42 13.64
N LYS A 435 4.33 -15.39 13.31
CA LYS A 435 5.77 -15.37 13.58
C LYS A 435 6.46 -14.16 12.95
N ILE A 436 6.09 -13.77 11.73
CA ILE A 436 6.63 -12.56 11.08
C ILE A 436 6.29 -11.30 11.90
N ILE A 437 5.05 -11.19 12.41
CA ILE A 437 4.65 -10.08 13.29
C ILE A 437 5.40 -10.14 14.64
N GLU A 438 5.56 -11.32 15.24
CA GLU A 438 6.36 -11.51 16.46
C GLU A 438 7.84 -11.08 16.25
N ILE A 439 8.44 -11.37 15.08
CA ILE A 439 9.79 -10.89 14.69
C ILE A 439 9.85 -9.37 14.57
N PHE A 440 8.83 -8.72 13.97
CA PHE A 440 8.77 -7.26 13.91
C PHE A 440 8.72 -6.63 15.30
N VAL A 441 7.81 -7.10 16.16
CA VAL A 441 7.65 -6.63 17.54
C VAL A 441 8.97 -6.74 18.31
N ALA A 442 9.62 -7.90 18.27
CA ALA A 442 10.90 -8.14 18.96
C ALA A 442 12.09 -7.36 18.35
N THR A 443 12.08 -7.10 17.04
CA THR A 443 13.11 -6.29 16.35
C THR A 443 12.96 -4.80 16.65
N ILE A 444 11.74 -4.29 16.73
CA ILE A 444 11.45 -2.91 17.17
C ILE A 444 11.93 -2.70 18.61
N VAL A 445 11.64 -3.65 19.51
CA VAL A 445 12.15 -3.62 20.90
C VAL A 445 13.68 -3.59 20.94
N PHE A 446 14.35 -4.44 20.16
CA PHE A 446 15.81 -4.51 20.11
C PHE A 446 16.46 -3.21 19.61
N LEU A 447 15.90 -2.59 18.58
CA LEU A 447 16.49 -1.39 17.96
C LEU A 447 16.16 -0.09 18.71
N LEU A 448 15.00 0.02 19.37
CA LEU A 448 14.49 1.24 20.00
C LEU A 448 15.52 2.00 20.88
N PRO A 449 16.26 1.37 21.82
CA PRO A 449 17.19 2.09 22.69
C PRO A 449 18.33 2.79 21.94
N SER A 450 18.77 2.22 20.82
CA SER A 450 19.81 2.81 19.97
C SER A 450 19.25 3.91 19.06
N ALA A 451 18.07 3.69 18.48
CA ALA A 451 17.45 4.64 17.55
C ALA A 451 16.91 5.90 18.23
N GLU A 452 16.39 5.82 19.48
CA GLU A 452 15.92 6.98 20.25
C GLU A 452 17.03 8.03 20.42
N HIS A 453 18.21 7.57 20.86
CA HIS A 453 19.39 8.38 21.14
C HIS A 453 20.23 8.73 19.90
N SER A 454 19.98 8.10 18.75
CA SER A 454 20.77 8.31 17.54
C SER A 454 20.57 9.71 16.93
N THR A 455 21.68 10.29 16.47
CA THR A 455 21.72 11.48 15.62
C THR A 455 21.67 11.16 14.12
N VAL A 456 21.76 9.88 13.75
CA VAL A 456 21.77 9.42 12.36
C VAL A 456 20.34 9.27 11.85
N GLU A 457 19.98 10.04 10.82
CA GLU A 457 18.62 10.06 10.27
C GLU A 457 18.17 8.70 9.69
N ALA A 458 19.12 7.86 9.27
CA ALA A 458 18.85 6.52 8.74
C ALA A 458 18.31 5.54 9.81
N ASP A 459 18.79 5.61 11.06
CA ASP A 459 18.30 4.73 12.14
C ASP A 459 16.82 5.02 12.42
N LYS A 460 16.46 6.30 12.44
CA LYS A 460 15.08 6.77 12.69
C LYS A 460 14.16 6.47 11.52
N LYS A 461 14.64 6.62 10.28
CA LYS A 461 13.92 6.19 9.06
C LYS A 461 13.63 4.68 9.07
N LEU A 462 14.60 3.84 9.44
CA LEU A 462 14.37 2.39 9.58
C LEU A 462 13.32 2.07 10.64
N MET A 463 13.36 2.71 11.82
CA MET A 463 12.34 2.52 12.85
C MET A 463 10.94 2.95 12.39
N VAL A 464 10.81 4.05 11.66
CA VAL A 464 9.54 4.47 11.06
C VAL A 464 9.05 3.44 10.04
N SER A 465 9.91 2.93 9.16
CA SER A 465 9.57 1.86 8.22
C SER A 465 9.14 0.57 8.91
N LEU A 466 9.80 0.17 10.01
CA LEU A 466 9.40 -1.01 10.80
C LEU A 466 8.04 -0.82 11.47
N LEU A 467 7.75 0.37 12.03
CA LEU A 467 6.46 0.69 12.64
C LEU A 467 5.31 0.70 11.62
N LEU A 468 5.53 1.25 10.42
CA LEU A 468 4.53 1.27 9.36
C LEU A 468 4.36 -0.12 8.70
N CYS A 469 5.43 -0.90 8.55
CA CYS A 469 5.34 -2.28 8.07
C CYS A 469 4.58 -3.17 9.08
N LEU A 470 4.84 -3.02 10.38
CA LEU A 470 4.05 -3.67 11.44
C LEU A 470 2.56 -3.30 11.34
N LEU A 471 2.23 -2.03 11.11
CA LEU A 471 0.85 -1.58 10.89
C LEU A 471 0.22 -2.27 9.68
N ASP A 472 0.89 -2.26 8.53
CA ASP A 472 0.38 -2.89 7.31
C ASP A 472 0.16 -4.41 7.48
N TRP A 473 1.07 -5.12 8.16
CA TRP A 473 0.89 -6.53 8.51
C TRP A 473 -0.32 -6.75 9.41
N CYS A 474 -0.51 -5.92 10.45
CA CYS A 474 -1.67 -6.03 11.35
C CYS A 474 -3.00 -5.73 10.64
N MET A 475 -3.00 -4.84 9.66
CA MET A 475 -4.19 -4.50 8.87
C MET A 475 -4.49 -5.52 7.75
N ALA A 476 -3.52 -6.36 7.37
CA ALA A 476 -3.68 -7.37 6.32
C ALA A 476 -4.09 -8.76 6.85
N VAL A 477 -3.64 -9.16 8.04
CA VAL A 477 -3.98 -10.48 8.62
C VAL A 477 -5.34 -10.47 9.34
N PRO A 478 -6.06 -11.62 9.41
CA PRO A 478 -7.31 -11.70 10.14
C PRO A 478 -7.15 -11.40 11.64
N LEU A 479 -8.09 -10.63 12.22
CA LEU A 479 -8.10 -10.29 13.64
C LEU A 479 -8.03 -11.52 14.57
N SER A 480 -8.61 -12.65 14.16
CA SER A 480 -8.52 -13.91 14.90
C SER A 480 -7.08 -14.38 15.15
N LEU A 481 -6.15 -14.11 14.22
CA LEU A 481 -4.73 -14.45 14.35
C LEU A 481 -4.00 -13.54 15.34
N LEU A 482 -4.39 -12.25 15.40
CA LEU A 482 -3.84 -11.25 16.34
C LEU A 482 -4.35 -11.44 17.78
N LEU A 483 -5.53 -12.05 17.92
CA LEU A 483 -6.11 -12.42 19.21
C LEU A 483 -5.62 -13.79 19.73
N GLU A 484 -4.79 -14.51 18.98
CA GLU A 484 -4.15 -15.73 19.50
C GLU A 484 -3.09 -15.41 20.56
N PRO A 485 -2.92 -16.28 21.59
CA PRO A 485 -1.83 -16.16 22.55
C PRO A 485 -0.46 -16.41 21.90
N VAL A 486 0.56 -15.69 22.36
CA VAL A 486 1.95 -15.78 21.87
C VAL A 486 2.60 -17.13 22.19
N THR A 487 3.40 -17.64 21.25
CA THR A 487 4.16 -18.90 21.33
C THR A 487 5.46 -18.78 22.15
N MET A 488 5.33 -18.48 23.44
CA MET A 488 6.48 -18.50 24.39
C MET A 488 6.99 -19.93 24.67
N SER A 489 8.30 -20.09 24.61
CA SER A 489 9.07 -21.33 24.81
C SER A 489 9.53 -21.58 26.27
N SER A 490 9.31 -20.62 27.18
CA SER A 490 9.77 -20.69 28.56
C SER A 490 9.04 -21.74 29.41
N GLN A 491 9.82 -22.52 30.17
CA GLN A 491 9.38 -23.62 31.03
C GLN A 491 9.20 -23.18 32.50
N GLU A 492 8.31 -22.23 32.80
CA GLU A 492 7.92 -21.98 34.20
C GLU A 492 6.55 -21.30 34.38
N HIS A 493 5.85 -21.70 35.45
CA HIS A 493 4.56 -21.21 35.98
C HIS A 493 3.27 -21.31 35.12
N HIS A 494 2.29 -22.06 35.65
CA HIS A 494 1.07 -22.51 34.96
C HIS A 494 -0.20 -21.63 35.17
N THR A 495 -0.09 -20.38 35.65
CA THR A 495 -1.26 -19.62 36.15
C THR A 495 -1.47 -18.22 35.56
N SER A 496 -0.64 -17.74 34.63
CA SER A 496 -0.92 -16.52 33.86
C SER A 496 -1.73 -16.84 32.60
N HIS A 497 -2.80 -16.09 32.35
CA HIS A 497 -3.45 -16.09 31.04
C HIS A 497 -2.45 -15.56 30.01
N LYS A 498 -2.12 -16.37 28.99
CA LYS A 498 -1.23 -15.92 27.90
C LYS A 498 -1.92 -14.78 27.14
N ALA A 499 -1.32 -13.60 27.17
CA ALA A 499 -1.83 -12.43 26.48
C ALA A 499 -1.85 -12.64 24.95
N PRO A 500 -2.83 -12.05 24.24
CA PRO A 500 -2.89 -12.09 22.77
C PRO A 500 -1.74 -11.30 22.15
N LEU A 501 -1.34 -11.65 20.93
CA LEU A 501 -0.31 -10.91 20.19
C LEU A 501 -0.62 -9.41 20.07
N LEU A 502 -1.90 -9.04 19.96
CA LEU A 502 -2.34 -7.64 19.93
C LEU A 502 -1.97 -6.84 21.20
N ASP A 503 -1.99 -7.45 22.39
CA ASP A 503 -1.57 -6.79 23.64
C ASP A 503 -0.04 -6.56 23.64
N TYR A 504 0.74 -7.53 23.15
CA TYR A 504 2.19 -7.33 22.95
C TYR A 504 2.50 -6.18 21.99
N ILE A 505 1.75 -6.06 20.89
CA ILE A 505 1.88 -4.95 19.93
C ILE A 505 1.60 -3.61 20.60
N TYR A 506 0.46 -3.46 21.30
CA TYR A 506 0.16 -2.20 22.01
C TYR A 506 1.17 -1.86 23.11
N ARG A 507 1.70 -2.84 23.85
CA ARG A 507 2.78 -2.62 24.83
C ARG A 507 4.05 -2.07 24.19
N VAL A 508 4.50 -2.65 23.07
CA VAL A 508 5.72 -2.19 22.38
C VAL A 508 5.51 -0.81 21.75
N LEU A 509 4.34 -0.53 21.18
CA LEU A 509 4.00 0.82 20.70
C LEU A 509 3.96 1.84 21.86
N HIS A 510 3.41 1.47 23.01
CA HIS A 510 3.43 2.30 24.22
C HIS A 510 4.87 2.55 24.73
N CYS A 511 5.78 1.57 24.66
CA CYS A 511 7.21 1.79 24.91
C CYS A 511 7.84 2.76 23.90
N CYS A 512 7.50 2.68 22.61
CA CYS A 512 7.99 3.61 21.59
C CYS A 512 7.49 5.05 21.79
N VAL A 513 6.30 5.23 22.41
CA VAL A 513 5.79 6.57 22.80
C VAL A 513 6.40 7.07 24.10
N SER A 514 6.62 6.19 25.09
CA SER A 514 7.02 6.57 26.45
C SER A 514 8.54 6.63 26.67
N GLY A 515 9.33 6.24 25.66
CA GLY A 515 10.79 6.17 25.71
C GLY A 515 11.33 4.87 26.33
N SER A 516 12.56 4.49 25.97
CA SER A 516 13.17 3.20 26.34
C SER A 516 13.39 3.03 27.85
N ASN A 517 13.26 4.07 28.66
CA ASN A 517 13.41 3.98 30.11
C ASN A 517 12.37 3.05 30.76
N LEU A 518 11.12 3.04 30.28
CA LEU A 518 10.09 2.12 30.81
C LEU A 518 10.27 0.67 30.36
N HIS A 519 10.97 0.43 29.24
CA HIS A 519 11.28 -0.94 28.78
C HIS A 519 12.04 -1.73 29.86
N THR A 520 12.91 -1.07 30.63
CA THR A 520 13.66 -1.71 31.74
C THR A 520 12.79 -2.27 32.87
N GLN A 521 11.53 -1.82 33.00
CA GLN A 521 10.59 -2.27 34.03
C GLN A 521 9.56 -3.28 33.51
N GLN A 522 9.35 -3.35 32.19
CA GLN A 522 8.37 -4.22 31.55
C GLN A 522 8.99 -5.36 30.71
N SER A 523 10.32 -5.38 30.55
CA SER A 523 11.09 -6.37 29.78
C SER A 523 10.78 -7.83 30.13
N HIS A 524 10.46 -8.13 31.39
CA HIS A 524 10.02 -9.47 31.83
C HIS A 524 8.71 -9.98 31.20
N TYR A 525 7.97 -9.10 30.49
CA TYR A 525 6.70 -9.40 29.84
C TYR A 525 6.69 -9.03 28.35
N LEU A 526 7.85 -8.86 27.72
CA LEU A 526 8.00 -8.54 26.30
C LEU A 526 8.70 -9.69 25.56
N LEU A 527 8.28 -9.92 24.31
CA LEU A 527 8.88 -10.85 23.37
C LEU A 527 10.36 -10.52 23.15
N ASN A 528 11.28 -11.38 23.61
CA ASN A 528 12.69 -11.29 23.26
C ASN A 528 13.01 -12.18 22.05
N LEU A 529 14.05 -11.80 21.31
CA LEU A 529 14.49 -12.54 20.12
C LEU A 529 14.98 -13.97 20.44
N SER A 530 15.44 -14.20 21.68
CA SER A 530 15.76 -15.51 22.24
C SER A 530 14.58 -16.49 22.24
N ASP A 531 13.36 -15.96 22.32
CA ASP A 531 12.18 -16.76 22.63
C ASP A 531 11.57 -17.40 21.37
N LEU A 532 11.98 -16.89 20.19
CA LEU A 532 11.41 -17.19 18.86
C LEU A 532 12.11 -18.33 18.11
N SER A 533 13.43 -18.47 18.23
CA SER A 533 14.22 -19.71 18.04
C SER A 533 15.72 -19.42 18.21
N SER A 534 16.51 -20.45 18.54
CA SER A 534 17.98 -20.44 18.41
C SER A 534 18.47 -20.23 16.98
N ASP A 535 17.64 -20.51 15.97
CA ASP A 535 18.02 -20.46 14.56
C ASP A 535 18.25 -19.02 14.04
N TYR A 536 17.82 -18.00 14.82
CA TYR A 536 17.98 -16.59 14.48
C TYR A 536 19.33 -15.97 14.90
N ASP A 537 20.23 -16.74 15.55
CA ASP A 537 21.62 -16.33 15.88
C ASP A 537 22.58 -16.41 14.68
N LEU A 538 22.06 -16.22 13.47
CA LEU A 538 22.80 -16.36 12.22
C LEU A 538 23.69 -15.14 11.98
N MET A 539 24.97 -15.27 12.36
CA MET A 539 26.00 -14.22 12.27
C MET A 539 26.15 -13.66 10.84
N LEU A 540 25.59 -12.48 10.62
CA LEU A 540 25.67 -11.77 9.34
C LEU A 540 27.08 -11.19 9.12
N GLY A 541 27.68 -11.48 7.96
CA GLY A 541 29.01 -10.99 7.61
C GLY A 541 29.07 -9.47 7.54
N GLN A 542 30.18 -8.86 7.98
CA GLN A 542 30.38 -7.40 7.95
C GLN A 542 30.27 -6.83 6.54
N VAL A 543 29.60 -5.69 6.39
CA VAL A 543 29.42 -4.98 5.11
C VAL A 543 30.25 -3.70 5.09
N LYS A 544 30.96 -3.49 3.99
CA LYS A 544 31.58 -2.22 3.62
C LYS A 544 30.53 -1.34 2.97
N ASN A 545 30.30 -0.16 3.54
CA ASN A 545 29.41 0.83 2.94
C ASN A 545 29.88 1.20 1.54
N CYS A 546 28.95 1.51 0.64
CA CYS A 546 29.30 2.03 -0.68
C CYS A 546 30.05 3.37 -0.56
N GLU A 547 31.00 3.65 -1.47
CA GLU A 547 31.67 4.95 -1.50
C GLU A 547 30.63 6.07 -1.70
N THR A 548 30.49 6.93 -0.69
CA THR A 548 29.59 8.08 -0.75
C THR A 548 30.05 9.03 -1.86
N PRO A 549 29.15 9.51 -2.75
CA PRO A 549 29.51 10.62 -3.62
C PRO A 549 29.97 11.81 -2.75
N PRO A 550 30.94 12.61 -3.22
CA PRO A 550 31.51 13.69 -2.43
C PRO A 550 30.39 14.62 -1.94
N SER A 551 30.26 14.75 -0.62
CA SER A 551 29.28 15.63 -0.01
C SER A 551 29.52 17.06 -0.48
N GLN A 552 28.45 17.74 -0.89
CA GLN A 552 28.52 19.15 -1.23
C GLN A 552 29.06 19.92 -0.01
N THR A 553 30.08 20.74 -0.23
CA THR A 553 30.72 21.51 0.84
C THR A 553 29.70 22.41 1.54
N PRO A 554 29.68 22.49 2.88
CA PRO A 554 28.66 23.22 3.63
C PRO A 554 28.89 24.75 3.62
N SER A 555 29.18 25.34 2.46
CA SER A 555 29.43 26.79 2.30
C SER A 555 28.18 27.64 2.52
N ASP A 556 27.00 27.12 2.14
CA ASP A 556 25.79 27.93 1.97
C ASP A 556 24.84 27.86 3.19
N ILE A 557 25.23 27.09 4.23
CA ILE A 557 24.36 26.76 5.38
C ILE A 557 24.22 27.93 6.39
N SER A 558 25.02 29.00 6.27
CA SER A 558 25.04 30.12 7.23
C SER A 558 23.69 30.85 7.42
N ASN A 559 22.73 30.67 6.52
CA ASN A 559 21.40 31.30 6.58
C ASN A 559 20.29 30.36 7.08
N LEU A 560 20.62 29.09 7.44
CA LEU A 560 19.63 28.04 7.72
C LEU A 560 19.70 27.44 9.14
N LEU A 561 20.42 28.06 10.07
CA LEU A 561 20.59 27.55 11.45
C LEU A 561 19.25 27.24 12.15
N THR A 562 18.29 28.16 12.13
CA THR A 562 16.96 27.96 12.74
C THR A 562 16.20 26.78 12.11
N VAL A 563 16.35 26.57 10.80
CA VAL A 563 15.72 25.45 10.08
C VAL A 563 16.39 24.12 10.43
N ALA A 564 17.71 24.12 10.63
CA ALA A 564 18.47 22.94 11.05
C ALA A 564 18.19 22.55 12.51
N GLU A 565 18.09 23.53 13.42
CA GLU A 565 17.72 23.30 14.83
C GLU A 565 16.28 22.79 14.96
N GLU A 566 15.33 23.38 14.23
CA GLU A 566 13.93 22.98 14.22
C GLU A 566 13.75 21.57 13.58
N LYS A 567 14.44 21.26 12.47
CA LYS A 567 14.51 19.89 11.94
C LYS A 567 15.09 18.91 12.98
N ARG A 568 16.16 19.31 13.68
CA ARG A 568 16.79 18.48 14.72
C ARG A 568 15.84 18.19 15.88
N ARG A 569 15.04 19.17 16.31
CA ARG A 569 14.01 18.99 17.34
C ARG A 569 12.94 17.99 16.90
N ARG A 570 12.35 18.17 15.72
CA ARG A 570 11.34 17.24 15.17
C ARG A 570 11.88 15.82 15.02
N ASN A 571 13.14 15.66 14.59
CA ASN A 571 13.85 14.38 14.51
C ASN A 571 14.06 13.68 15.89
N MET A 572 13.74 14.32 17.02
CA MET A 572 13.72 13.64 18.34
C MET A 572 12.35 13.04 18.67
N GLU A 573 11.26 13.60 18.15
CA GLU A 573 9.89 13.19 18.48
C GLU A 573 9.26 12.26 17.43
N LEU A 574 9.91 12.07 16.27
CA LEU A 574 9.41 11.28 15.13
C LEU A 574 9.03 9.83 15.46
N ILE A 575 9.82 9.12 16.29
CA ILE A 575 9.52 7.73 16.68
C ILE A 575 8.27 7.67 17.59
N PRO A 576 8.19 8.42 18.71
CA PRO A 576 6.95 8.57 19.48
C PRO A 576 5.74 9.01 18.66
N LEU A 577 5.91 9.96 17.74
CA LEU A 577 4.81 10.46 16.90
C LEU A 577 4.28 9.38 15.95
N THR A 578 5.16 8.61 15.33
CA THR A 578 4.80 7.48 14.47
C THR A 578 4.13 6.36 15.27
N ALA A 579 4.64 6.04 16.47
CA ALA A 579 4.02 5.03 17.33
C ALA A 579 2.64 5.46 17.86
N ARG A 580 2.42 6.77 18.14
CA ARG A 580 1.07 7.31 18.41
C ARG A 580 0.15 7.10 17.21
N MET A 581 0.59 7.49 16.01
CA MET A 581 -0.18 7.30 14.77
C MET A 581 -0.58 5.84 14.56
N VAL A 582 0.35 4.89 14.70
CA VAL A 582 0.08 3.45 14.54
C VAL A 582 -0.94 2.94 15.57
N MET A 583 -0.85 3.34 16.85
CA MET A 583 -1.86 2.95 17.85
C MET A 583 -3.24 3.52 17.53
N THR A 584 -3.34 4.81 17.22
CA THR A 584 -4.61 5.45 16.86
C THR A 584 -5.22 4.81 15.61
N HIS A 585 -4.39 4.47 14.62
CA HIS A 585 -4.82 3.79 13.40
C HIS A 585 -5.36 2.39 13.67
N LEU A 586 -4.68 1.58 14.50
CA LEU A 586 -5.16 0.27 14.89
C LEU A 586 -6.49 0.35 15.66
N VAL A 587 -6.65 1.31 16.58
CA VAL A 587 -7.92 1.52 17.31
C VAL A 587 -9.06 1.90 16.37
N ASN A 588 -8.82 2.75 15.37
CA ASN A 588 -9.86 3.26 14.47
C ASN A 588 -10.24 2.30 13.32
N HIS A 589 -9.36 1.36 12.95
CA HIS A 589 -9.50 0.57 11.72
C HIS A 589 -9.41 -0.95 11.89
N LEU A 590 -8.81 -1.48 12.95
CA LEU A 590 -8.59 -2.92 13.07
C LEU A 590 -9.92 -3.68 13.24
N GLY A 591 -10.20 -4.62 12.33
CA GLY A 591 -11.45 -5.39 12.32
C GLY A 591 -12.65 -4.66 11.71
N HIS A 592 -12.53 -3.37 11.37
CA HIS A 592 -13.58 -2.62 10.68
C HIS A 592 -13.36 -2.64 9.17
N HIS A 593 -14.43 -2.94 8.42
CA HIS A 593 -14.43 -2.83 6.95
C HIS A 593 -14.34 -1.34 6.53
N PRO A 594 -13.80 -1.00 5.35
CA PRO A 594 -13.94 0.34 4.77
C PRO A 594 -15.40 0.81 4.72
N LEU A 595 -15.57 2.13 4.59
CA LEU A 595 -16.87 2.76 4.36
C LEU A 595 -17.46 2.34 3.00
N SER A 596 -18.72 2.72 2.72
CA SER A 596 -19.42 2.42 1.45
C SER A 596 -18.63 2.77 0.19
N GLY A 597 -17.80 3.82 0.23
CA GLY A 597 -16.84 4.18 -0.82
C GLY A 597 -15.64 3.22 -1.04
N GLY A 598 -15.62 2.05 -0.37
CA GLY A 598 -14.60 1.02 -0.54
C GLY A 598 -13.21 1.43 -0.01
N PRO A 599 -12.12 0.74 -0.41
CA PRO A 599 -10.76 1.04 0.10
C PRO A 599 -10.25 2.45 -0.25
N ALA A 600 -10.90 3.14 -1.18
CA ALA A 600 -10.65 4.55 -1.45
C ALA A 600 -11.04 5.45 -0.26
N LEU A 601 -12.04 5.08 0.55
CA LEU A 601 -12.57 5.91 1.64
C LEU A 601 -12.37 5.29 3.04
N LEU A 602 -11.30 5.73 3.71
CA LEU A 602 -10.93 5.27 5.06
C LEU A 602 -11.45 6.19 6.19
N TYR A 603 -11.54 7.49 5.91
CA TYR A 603 -12.02 8.54 6.82
C TYR A 603 -13.40 9.05 6.38
N SER A 604 -14.15 9.67 7.29
CA SER A 604 -15.49 10.20 6.99
C SER A 604 -15.43 11.58 6.31
N LEU A 605 -16.29 11.79 5.32
CA LEU A 605 -16.50 13.11 4.69
C LEU A 605 -17.51 13.99 5.47
N VAL A 606 -18.23 13.41 6.44
CA VAL A 606 -19.26 14.10 7.22
C VAL A 606 -18.68 15.28 8.00
N SER A 607 -19.44 16.37 8.06
CA SER A 607 -19.02 17.66 8.65
C SER A 607 -20.19 18.28 9.43
N GLU A 608 -19.90 19.23 10.33
CA GLU A 608 -20.86 19.78 11.31
C GLU A 608 -22.06 20.56 10.72
N ASN A 609 -22.11 20.77 9.40
CA ASN A 609 -23.25 21.32 8.69
C ASN A 609 -24.18 20.25 8.08
N HIS A 610 -23.77 18.98 7.99
CA HIS A 610 -24.61 17.91 7.47
C HIS A 610 -25.68 17.52 8.50
N ASP A 611 -26.92 17.37 8.04
CA ASP A 611 -28.11 17.02 8.84
C ASP A 611 -28.39 17.97 10.02
N ASN A 612 -27.86 19.20 9.95
CA ASN A 612 -27.98 20.22 10.99
C ASN A 612 -29.10 21.24 10.65
N PRO A 613 -30.28 21.19 11.32
CA PRO A 613 -31.45 22.00 10.95
C PRO A 613 -31.30 23.50 11.21
N TYR A 614 -30.17 23.94 11.79
CA TYR A 614 -29.84 25.35 12.01
C TYR A 614 -28.87 25.93 10.97
N VAL A 615 -28.54 25.19 9.90
CA VAL A 615 -27.56 25.56 8.88
C VAL A 615 -28.08 25.23 7.47
N GLU A 616 -28.37 26.25 6.67
CA GLU A 616 -28.81 26.08 5.26
C GLU A 616 -27.64 25.86 4.28
N SER A 617 -26.39 26.07 4.73
CA SER A 617 -25.19 26.01 3.89
C SER A 617 -24.71 24.57 3.66
N SER A 618 -24.60 24.18 2.39
CA SER A 618 -23.99 22.91 1.96
C SER A 618 -22.49 22.82 2.27
N GLU A 619 -21.81 23.94 2.46
CA GLU A 619 -20.45 24.00 3.01
C GLU A 619 -20.45 24.33 4.51
N LEU A 620 -19.44 23.82 5.23
CA LEU A 620 -19.13 24.21 6.59
C LEU A 620 -18.90 25.75 6.67
N SER A 621 -19.86 26.46 7.27
CA SER A 621 -19.89 27.93 7.36
C SER A 621 -19.65 28.44 8.80
N SER A 622 -19.70 29.75 9.00
CA SER A 622 -19.64 30.35 10.35
C SER A 622 -21.00 30.35 11.07
N GLU A 623 -22.10 29.95 10.40
CA GLU A 623 -23.42 29.79 11.02
C GLU A 623 -23.48 28.54 11.89
N VAL A 624 -22.75 27.49 11.49
CA VAL A 624 -22.51 26.25 12.25
C VAL A 624 -22.17 26.55 13.71
N PHE A 625 -21.31 27.53 13.98
CA PHE A 625 -20.91 27.92 15.33
C PHE A 625 -21.97 28.67 16.15
N LYS A 626 -23.06 29.14 15.54
CA LYS A 626 -24.21 29.73 16.24
C LYS A 626 -25.25 28.69 16.65
N SER A 627 -25.21 27.50 16.04
CA SER A 627 -26.22 26.47 16.22
C SER A 627 -26.25 25.96 17.69
N PRO A 628 -27.43 25.83 18.32
CA PRO A 628 -27.55 25.49 19.74
C PRO A 628 -27.36 23.99 20.03
N ASN A 629 -27.39 23.17 18.98
CA ASN A 629 -27.23 21.71 18.98
C ASN A 629 -25.78 21.25 18.75
N LEU A 630 -24.79 22.16 18.67
CA LEU A 630 -23.40 21.83 18.40
C LEU A 630 -22.45 22.36 19.48
N GLN A 631 -21.61 21.48 20.04
CA GLN A 631 -20.46 21.89 20.85
C GLN A 631 -19.16 21.19 20.43
N LEU A 632 -18.07 21.96 20.43
CA LEU A 632 -16.73 21.52 20.05
C LEU A 632 -15.80 21.48 21.26
N PHE A 633 -14.98 20.44 21.34
CA PHE A 633 -14.14 20.08 22.47
C PHE A 633 -12.71 19.72 22.04
N VAL A 634 -11.75 19.97 22.94
CA VAL A 634 -10.45 19.30 22.99
C VAL A 634 -10.60 18.10 23.93
N PHE A 635 -10.32 16.90 23.46
CA PHE A 635 -10.42 15.68 24.26
C PHE A 635 -9.11 15.33 24.99
N ASN A 636 -8.00 15.54 24.27
CA ASN A 636 -6.63 15.54 24.74
C ASN A 636 -5.83 16.47 23.80
N ASP A 637 -4.54 16.70 24.06
CA ASP A 637 -3.72 17.65 23.28
C ASP A 637 -3.44 17.22 21.80
N SER A 638 -4.03 16.10 21.34
CA SER A 638 -3.92 15.55 19.97
C SER A 638 -5.27 15.14 19.33
N THR A 639 -6.40 15.41 19.99
CA THR A 639 -7.73 14.95 19.54
C THR A 639 -8.80 16.01 19.75
N LEU A 640 -9.50 16.38 18.66
CA LEU A 640 -10.64 17.31 18.68
C LEU A 640 -11.95 16.51 18.51
N VAL A 641 -13.02 16.91 19.19
CA VAL A 641 -14.32 16.23 19.10
C VAL A 641 -15.45 17.25 19.01
N SER A 642 -16.34 17.07 18.03
CA SER A 642 -17.58 17.82 17.89
C SER A 642 -18.76 16.92 18.20
N TYR A 643 -19.63 17.33 19.12
CA TYR A 643 -20.91 16.67 19.39
C TYR A 643 -22.02 17.51 18.77
N LEU A 644 -22.89 16.88 17.98
CA LEU A 644 -23.99 17.50 17.23
C LEU A 644 -25.27 16.68 17.46
N GLN A 645 -26.36 17.32 17.89
CA GLN A 645 -27.68 16.67 17.92
C GLN A 645 -28.37 16.92 16.57
N ILE A 646 -28.77 15.84 15.90
CA ILE A 646 -29.45 15.86 14.60
C ILE A 646 -30.89 15.30 14.75
N PRO A 647 -31.83 15.63 13.85
CA PRO A 647 -33.14 14.97 13.80
C PRO A 647 -32.98 13.47 13.52
N ALA A 648 -33.91 12.65 14.00
CA ALA A 648 -33.99 11.24 13.61
C ALA A 648 -34.69 11.05 12.27
N GLU A 649 -34.35 9.96 11.57
CA GLU A 649 -35.09 9.51 10.39
C GLU A 649 -36.54 9.15 10.77
N THR A 650 -37.49 9.46 9.89
CA THR A 650 -38.91 9.16 10.14
C THR A 650 -39.15 7.65 10.16
N PRO A 651 -39.78 7.08 11.21
CA PRO A 651 -39.88 5.63 11.38
C PRO A 651 -40.66 4.95 10.25
N THR A 652 -40.12 3.85 9.75
CA THR A 652 -40.79 3.03 8.73
C THR A 652 -41.96 2.26 9.36
N VAL A 653 -43.07 2.12 8.63
CA VAL A 653 -44.28 1.45 9.13
C VAL A 653 -43.98 0.02 9.60
N GLY A 654 -44.04 -0.20 10.92
CA GLY A 654 -43.79 -1.49 11.57
C GLY A 654 -42.56 -1.54 12.50
N GLN A 655 -41.78 -0.46 12.61
CA GLN A 655 -40.71 -0.34 13.61
C GLN A 655 -41.24 0.23 14.94
N PRO A 656 -40.58 -0.05 16.09
CA PRO A 656 -40.92 0.55 17.38
C PRO A 656 -40.69 2.07 17.39
N PRO A 657 -41.28 2.81 18.34
CA PRO A 657 -41.05 4.25 18.46
C PRO A 657 -39.57 4.55 18.74
N HIS A 658 -38.96 5.35 17.86
CA HIS A 658 -37.61 5.89 18.03
C HIS A 658 -37.69 7.36 18.49
N PRO A 659 -36.66 7.88 19.20
CA PRO A 659 -36.65 9.29 19.65
C PRO A 659 -36.64 10.28 18.48
N SER A 660 -37.09 11.52 18.70
CA SER A 660 -37.10 12.56 17.64
C SER A 660 -35.71 13.00 17.15
N SER A 661 -34.64 12.65 17.88
CA SER A 661 -33.28 13.13 17.66
C SER A 661 -32.23 12.04 17.88
N GLN A 662 -31.10 12.17 17.19
CA GLN A 662 -29.90 11.33 17.30
C GLN A 662 -28.67 12.18 17.68
N VAL A 663 -27.59 11.52 18.11
CA VAL A 663 -26.35 12.15 18.54
C VAL A 663 -25.22 11.81 17.58
N ARG A 664 -24.81 12.77 16.75
CA ARG A 664 -23.62 12.66 15.91
C ARG A 664 -22.38 13.11 16.66
N VAL A 665 -21.33 12.30 16.64
CA VAL A 665 -20.01 12.58 17.22
C VAL A 665 -18.97 12.56 16.11
N ILE A 666 -18.29 13.69 15.87
CA ILE A 666 -17.22 13.81 14.87
C ILE A 666 -15.88 13.95 15.60
N VAL A 667 -14.98 12.98 15.45
CA VAL A 667 -13.62 13.00 16.02
C VAL A 667 -12.61 13.34 14.93
N ARG A 668 -11.63 14.19 15.26
CA ARG A 668 -10.45 14.47 14.43
C ARG A 668 -9.19 14.17 15.24
N ASP A 669 -8.36 13.27 14.72
CA ASP A 669 -7.10 12.86 15.33
C ASP A 669 -5.98 12.76 14.29
N ILE A 670 -4.80 12.30 14.70
CA ILE A 670 -3.60 12.14 13.85
C ILE A 670 -3.78 11.17 12.66
N SER A 671 -4.73 10.25 12.74
CA SER A 671 -5.03 9.26 11.69
C SER A 671 -6.13 9.70 10.73
N GLY A 672 -7.07 10.57 11.13
CA GLY A 672 -8.11 11.04 10.22
C GLY A 672 -9.22 11.90 10.81
N LYS A 673 -10.37 11.89 10.12
CA LYS A 673 -11.68 12.38 10.60
C LYS A 673 -12.67 11.22 10.58
N TYR A 674 -13.45 11.08 11.64
CA TYR A 674 -14.40 9.99 11.84
C TYR A 674 -15.72 10.55 12.36
N SER A 675 -16.82 9.88 12.04
CA SER A 675 -18.16 10.28 12.44
C SER A 675 -18.95 9.03 12.83
N TRP A 676 -19.64 9.11 13.97
CA TRP A 676 -20.53 8.08 14.50
C TRP A 676 -21.86 8.71 14.90
N ASP A 677 -22.95 8.04 14.59
CA ASP A 677 -24.31 8.44 14.94
C ASP A 677 -24.84 7.49 16.01
N GLY A 678 -25.36 8.08 17.09
CA GLY A 678 -25.84 7.36 18.26
C GLY A 678 -27.34 7.57 18.50
N THR A 679 -28.01 6.48 18.85
CA THR A 679 -29.46 6.40 19.05
C THR A 679 -29.77 5.80 20.42
N ILE A 680 -30.83 6.28 21.08
CA ILE A 680 -31.35 5.62 22.26
C ILE A 680 -32.09 4.35 21.83
N LEU A 681 -31.77 3.22 22.46
CA LEU A 681 -32.37 1.92 22.13
C LEU A 681 -33.77 1.71 22.72
N TYR A 682 -34.07 2.36 23.84
CA TYR A 682 -35.30 2.17 24.60
C TYR A 682 -35.87 3.50 25.10
N CYS A 683 -37.18 3.69 24.94
CA CYS A 683 -37.93 4.76 25.55
C CYS A 683 -39.20 4.20 26.22
N THR A 684 -39.55 4.75 27.38
CA THR A 684 -40.72 4.35 28.16
C THR A 684 -41.99 4.97 27.57
N THR A 685 -42.42 4.50 26.40
CA THR A 685 -43.67 4.94 25.76
C THR A 685 -44.90 4.28 26.39
N GLN A 686 -45.29 4.76 27.57
CA GLN A 686 -46.61 4.51 28.14
C GLN A 686 -47.53 5.68 27.81
N GLU A 687 -47.87 5.82 26.53
CA GLU A 687 -48.87 6.78 26.06
C GLU A 687 -50.28 6.24 26.35
N ASP A 688 -50.76 6.49 27.58
CA ASP A 688 -52.20 6.40 27.88
C ASP A 688 -52.94 7.42 27.00
N PHE A 689 -53.78 6.92 26.08
CA PHE A 689 -54.61 7.74 25.19
C PHE A 689 -55.76 8.41 25.97
N ASP A 690 -55.46 9.50 26.70
CA ASP A 690 -56.43 10.44 27.28
C ASP A 690 -57.16 11.21 26.13
N ASP A 691 -58.09 10.56 25.43
CA ASP A 691 -58.83 11.12 24.30
C ASP A 691 -59.80 12.24 24.72
N ALA A 692 -59.70 13.39 24.05
CA ALA A 692 -60.33 14.64 24.46
C ALA A 692 -61.46 15.07 23.51
N GLY A 693 -62.56 14.30 23.45
CA GLY A 693 -63.58 14.46 22.40
C GLY A 693 -65.06 14.25 22.74
N VAL A 694 -65.73 15.31 23.24
CA VAL A 694 -67.13 15.67 22.93
C VAL A 694 -68.30 14.79 23.45
N PHE A 695 -69.38 15.46 23.89
CA PHE A 695 -70.70 14.86 24.14
C PHE A 695 -71.46 14.59 22.83
N ASP A 696 -72.08 13.41 22.69
CA ASP A 696 -73.53 13.34 22.50
C ASP A 696 -74.09 11.99 22.99
N ALA A 697 -75.41 11.80 22.95
CA ALA A 697 -76.11 10.71 23.64
C ALA A 697 -77.01 9.84 22.73
N VAL A 698 -77.57 8.80 23.36
CA VAL A 698 -78.76 8.00 22.96
C VAL A 698 -78.55 6.77 22.04
N GLU A 699 -79.14 5.67 22.53
CA GLU A 699 -79.57 4.42 21.88
C GLU A 699 -78.58 3.33 21.40
N SER A 700 -78.91 2.13 21.89
CA SER A 700 -78.45 0.77 21.54
C SER A 700 -79.43 0.18 20.47
N PRO A 701 -79.49 -1.14 20.10
CA PRO A 701 -78.81 -2.33 20.64
C PRO A 701 -78.45 -3.49 19.66
N ILE A 702 -77.92 -4.60 20.21
CA ILE A 702 -78.11 -6.03 19.80
C ILE A 702 -77.76 -6.47 18.36
N SER A 703 -76.75 -7.36 18.24
CA SER A 703 -76.83 -8.78 17.76
C SER A 703 -75.41 -9.36 17.56
N LYS A 704 -75.01 -10.53 18.07
CA LYS A 704 -75.43 -11.93 17.79
C LYS A 704 -75.37 -12.34 16.31
N ALA A 705 -74.34 -13.10 15.90
CA ALA A 705 -74.51 -14.45 15.30
C ALA A 705 -73.20 -15.19 14.86
N PHE A 706 -72.95 -16.35 15.49
CA PHE A 706 -72.62 -17.65 14.86
C PHE A 706 -71.50 -17.84 13.79
N SER A 707 -70.54 -18.71 14.15
CA SER A 707 -70.19 -20.00 13.46
C SER A 707 -69.28 -20.02 12.20
N THR A 708 -68.62 -21.12 11.79
CA THR A 708 -68.09 -22.36 12.44
C THR A 708 -67.13 -23.10 11.47
N HIS A 709 -66.10 -23.77 12.02
CA HIS A 709 -65.43 -25.01 11.57
C HIS A 709 -65.07 -25.32 10.08
N GLY A 710 -63.84 -25.81 9.87
CA GLY A 710 -63.43 -26.58 8.67
C GLY A 710 -61.90 -26.70 8.48
N ARG A 711 -61.15 -27.47 9.28
CA ARG A 711 -60.99 -28.95 9.30
C ARG A 711 -60.27 -29.53 8.06
N ASN A 712 -58.98 -29.92 8.20
CA ASN A 712 -58.47 -31.27 7.89
C ASN A 712 -56.93 -31.45 8.16
N GLN A 713 -56.54 -32.71 8.40
CA GLN A 713 -55.18 -33.28 8.56
C GLN A 713 -54.78 -34.03 7.25
N PRO A 714 -53.58 -34.67 7.04
CA PRO A 714 -52.75 -35.38 8.04
C PRO A 714 -51.21 -35.57 7.86
N ALA A 715 -50.57 -35.98 8.97
CA ALA A 715 -49.53 -37.02 9.15
C ALA A 715 -48.20 -37.06 8.34
N SER A 716 -47.09 -36.67 9.00
CA SER A 716 -45.96 -37.53 9.51
C SER A 716 -45.23 -38.54 8.59
N PRO A 717 -44.08 -39.14 9.01
CA PRO A 717 -43.21 -38.89 10.19
C PRO A 717 -41.82 -38.33 9.74
N THR A 718 -40.69 -38.28 10.47
CA THR A 718 -40.16 -38.89 11.73
C THR A 718 -39.08 -37.91 12.28
N LYS A 719 -38.40 -38.01 13.44
CA LYS A 719 -38.19 -39.04 14.49
C LYS A 719 -37.87 -38.37 15.85
N GLY A 720 -37.30 -39.10 16.81
CA GLY A 720 -36.66 -38.60 18.05
C GLY A 720 -35.44 -39.49 18.41
N PRO A 721 -35.01 -39.64 19.68
CA PRO A 721 -35.60 -39.13 20.94
C PRO A 721 -35.05 -37.70 21.28
N HIS A 722 -34.99 -37.14 22.50
CA HIS A 722 -35.19 -37.63 23.90
C HIS A 722 -36.01 -36.61 24.74
N LYS A 723 -35.87 -36.58 26.07
CA LYS A 723 -36.50 -35.62 27.02
C LYS A 723 -35.66 -35.48 28.30
N PHE A 724 -35.82 -34.36 29.00
CA PHE A 724 -36.03 -34.35 30.46
C PHE A 724 -37.30 -33.53 30.78
N HIS A 725 -37.84 -33.69 31.99
CA HIS A 725 -39.16 -33.22 32.41
C HIS A 725 -39.05 -32.54 33.78
N TYR A 726 -39.75 -31.43 33.97
CA TYR A 726 -40.29 -30.98 35.27
C TYR A 726 -41.77 -30.57 35.06
N PRO A 727 -42.62 -30.55 36.11
CA PRO A 727 -44.07 -30.74 35.94
C PRO A 727 -44.92 -29.46 35.98
N ASP A 728 -46.03 -29.47 35.22
CA ASP A 728 -47.16 -28.55 35.39
C ASP A 728 -47.89 -28.79 36.73
N SER A 729 -48.44 -27.73 37.33
CA SER A 729 -49.80 -27.73 37.92
C SER A 729 -50.27 -26.36 38.41
N LEU A 730 -51.38 -25.86 37.82
CA LEU A 730 -52.25 -24.77 38.30
C LEU A 730 -51.65 -23.34 38.22
N SER A 731 -52.40 -22.29 37.84
CA SER A 731 -53.81 -22.19 37.43
C SER A 731 -54.07 -21.00 36.50
N ASN A 732 -55.11 -21.07 35.68
CA ASN A 732 -55.48 -20.02 34.70
C ASN A 732 -55.67 -18.62 35.31
N CYS A 733 -54.80 -17.69 34.96
CA CYS A 733 -55.19 -16.33 34.55
C CYS A 733 -54.92 -16.20 33.05
N SER A 734 -55.70 -15.38 32.36
CA SER A 734 -55.42 -14.96 30.99
C SER A 734 -54.84 -13.54 31.05
N GLU A 735 -53.55 -13.48 31.40
CA GLU A 735 -52.71 -12.32 31.14
C GLU A 735 -52.14 -12.49 29.72
N ASP A 736 -52.07 -11.42 28.94
CA ASP A 736 -51.33 -11.42 27.68
C ASP A 736 -49.84 -11.70 27.99
N GLU A 737 -49.13 -12.39 27.09
CA GLU A 737 -47.68 -12.52 27.23
C GLU A 737 -47.04 -11.14 27.01
N GLU A 738 -46.83 -10.39 28.11
CA GLU A 738 -45.96 -9.22 28.13
C GLU A 738 -44.57 -9.68 27.69
N ILE A 739 -44.28 -9.47 26.41
CA ILE A 739 -42.98 -9.76 25.82
C ILE A 739 -41.98 -8.87 26.56
N ASP A 740 -41.15 -9.47 27.40
CA ASP A 740 -40.12 -8.76 28.15
C ASP A 740 -39.23 -7.99 27.16
N VAL A 741 -39.42 -6.67 27.16
CA VAL A 741 -38.79 -5.76 26.20
C VAL A 741 -37.29 -5.67 26.47
N LEU A 742 -36.87 -5.87 27.73
CA LEU A 742 -35.46 -5.96 28.10
C LEU A 742 -34.87 -7.30 27.65
N ASP A 743 -35.53 -8.43 27.93
CA ASP A 743 -35.02 -9.75 27.53
C ASP A 743 -34.86 -9.87 26.00
N LYS A 744 -35.85 -9.34 25.26
CA LYS A 744 -35.78 -9.21 23.80
C LYS A 744 -34.69 -8.25 23.35
N LEU A 745 -34.54 -7.08 23.98
CA LEU A 745 -33.47 -6.12 23.67
C LEU A 745 -32.07 -6.74 23.91
N LEU A 746 -31.91 -7.54 24.96
CA LEU A 746 -30.68 -8.26 25.27
C LEU A 746 -30.40 -9.39 24.27
N GLU A 747 -31.42 -10.07 23.76
CA GLU A 747 -31.29 -11.03 22.65
C GLU A 747 -30.92 -10.32 21.33
N ASP A 748 -31.64 -9.26 20.95
CA ASP A 748 -31.36 -8.46 19.76
C ASP A 748 -29.94 -7.86 19.81
N LEU A 749 -29.50 -7.32 20.96
CA LEU A 749 -28.12 -6.86 21.19
C LEU A 749 -27.09 -8.00 21.12
N SER A 750 -27.42 -9.19 21.63
CA SER A 750 -26.55 -10.37 21.50
C SER A 750 -26.33 -10.78 20.04
N HIS A 751 -27.27 -10.42 19.15
CA HIS A 751 -27.19 -10.66 17.72
C HIS A 751 -26.59 -9.49 16.92
N SER A 752 -26.84 -8.24 17.30
CA SER A 752 -26.36 -7.04 16.58
C SER A 752 -24.97 -6.57 17.00
N SER A 753 -24.61 -6.77 18.27
CA SER A 753 -23.38 -6.27 18.91
C SER A 753 -22.66 -7.40 19.67
N PRO A 754 -22.08 -8.39 18.96
CA PRO A 754 -21.34 -9.49 19.59
C PRO A 754 -20.14 -9.05 20.42
N GLU A 755 -19.63 -7.83 20.21
CA GLU A 755 -18.61 -7.17 21.04
C GLU A 755 -19.06 -6.90 22.48
N CYS A 756 -20.36 -6.84 22.76
CA CYS A 756 -20.90 -6.73 24.12
C CYS A 756 -20.87 -8.05 24.91
N LEU A 757 -20.63 -9.19 24.24
CA LEU A 757 -20.66 -10.51 24.89
C LEU A 757 -19.38 -10.75 25.70
N SER A 758 -19.53 -10.93 27.02
CA SER A 758 -18.40 -11.24 27.92
C SER A 758 -17.69 -12.56 27.56
N GLN A 759 -18.39 -13.47 26.87
CA GLN A 759 -17.83 -14.67 26.23
C GLN A 759 -18.61 -14.96 24.94
N PRO A 760 -17.98 -15.34 23.79
CA PRO A 760 -18.65 -15.58 22.50
C PRO A 760 -19.64 -16.76 22.41
N ARG A 761 -20.16 -17.26 23.54
CA ARG A 761 -21.09 -18.40 23.65
C ARG A 761 -22.20 -18.20 24.70
N LEU A 762 -22.14 -17.12 25.48
CA LEU A 762 -23.20 -16.72 26.41
C LEU A 762 -24.03 -15.63 25.73
N LYS A 763 -25.36 -15.67 25.89
CA LYS A 763 -26.21 -14.52 25.52
C LYS A 763 -26.25 -13.52 26.68
N LEU A 764 -26.56 -12.26 26.39
CA LEU A 764 -26.71 -11.23 27.43
C LEU A 764 -27.87 -11.52 28.40
N ASN A 765 -28.92 -12.23 27.96
CA ASN A 765 -30.04 -12.66 28.80
C ASN A 765 -29.82 -13.99 29.56
N GLN A 766 -28.62 -14.59 29.52
CA GLN A 766 -28.36 -15.77 30.34
C GLN A 766 -28.01 -15.38 31.78
N PRO A 767 -28.67 -15.96 32.80
CA PRO A 767 -28.35 -15.67 34.19
C PRO A 767 -26.91 -16.07 34.52
N ALA A 768 -26.27 -15.28 35.37
CA ALA A 768 -24.88 -15.51 35.77
C ALA A 768 -24.71 -16.90 36.45
N PRO A 769 -23.58 -17.60 36.19
CA PRO A 769 -23.35 -18.93 36.77
C PRO A 769 -23.19 -18.84 38.30
N SER A 770 -23.65 -19.89 39.00
CA SER A 770 -23.64 -19.98 40.46
C SER A 770 -22.25 -19.70 41.07
N PRO A 771 -22.14 -18.92 42.16
CA PRO A 771 -20.86 -18.55 42.76
C PRO A 771 -19.94 -19.74 43.08
N HIS A 772 -18.65 -19.58 42.82
CA HIS A 772 -17.66 -20.64 43.02
C HIS A 772 -17.65 -21.17 44.46
N GLY A 773 -17.96 -22.46 44.63
CA GLY A 773 -18.03 -23.14 45.93
C GLY A 773 -19.45 -23.34 46.47
N MET A 774 -20.47 -22.76 45.82
CA MET A 774 -21.89 -23.03 46.12
C MET A 774 -22.30 -24.41 45.59
N ASN A 775 -23.16 -25.13 46.32
CA ASN A 775 -23.79 -26.36 45.84
C ASN A 775 -25.29 -26.16 45.54
N LEU A 776 -25.88 -27.07 44.76
CA LEU A 776 -27.28 -26.99 44.33
C LEU A 776 -28.29 -27.02 45.50
N GLU A 777 -27.94 -27.65 46.62
CA GLU A 777 -28.77 -27.67 47.83
C GLU A 777 -28.80 -26.28 48.50
N GLN A 778 -27.65 -25.61 48.60
CA GLN A 778 -27.54 -24.23 49.10
C GLN A 778 -28.27 -23.25 48.17
N GLU A 779 -28.14 -23.43 46.85
CA GLU A 779 -28.83 -22.62 45.84
C GLU A 779 -30.34 -22.75 45.97
N SER A 780 -30.86 -23.98 46.02
CA SER A 780 -32.29 -24.23 46.28
C SER A 780 -32.75 -23.69 47.64
N THR A 781 -31.92 -23.79 48.68
CA THR A 781 -32.26 -23.28 50.03
C THR A 781 -32.37 -21.76 50.05
N ILE A 782 -31.48 -21.05 49.36
CA ILE A 782 -31.54 -19.59 49.25
C ILE A 782 -32.71 -19.16 48.36
N LEU A 783 -32.98 -19.85 47.26
CA LEU A 783 -34.14 -19.57 46.41
C LEU A 783 -35.46 -19.75 47.16
N GLU A 784 -35.62 -20.84 47.93
CA GLU A 784 -36.80 -21.06 48.79
C GLU A 784 -36.91 -19.97 49.87
N ALA A 785 -35.79 -19.56 50.48
CA ALA A 785 -35.79 -18.48 51.46
C ALA A 785 -36.20 -17.12 50.87
N ILE A 786 -35.72 -16.79 49.67
CA ILE A 786 -36.09 -15.56 48.93
C ILE A 786 -37.58 -15.63 48.56
N LEU A 787 -38.05 -16.69 47.91
CA LEU A 787 -39.47 -16.83 47.54
C LEU A 787 -40.40 -16.74 48.75
N ARG A 788 -40.01 -17.32 49.90
CA ARG A 788 -40.77 -17.19 51.14
C ARG A 788 -40.72 -15.79 51.74
N GLN A 789 -39.63 -15.05 51.56
CA GLN A 789 -39.53 -13.64 51.94
C GLN A 789 -40.40 -12.77 51.04
N THR A 790 -40.29 -12.89 49.71
CA THR A 790 -41.13 -12.18 48.73
C THR A 790 -42.62 -12.41 49.01
N HIS A 791 -43.03 -13.66 49.27
CA HIS A 791 -44.43 -13.95 49.61
C HIS A 791 -44.87 -13.33 50.96
N GLN A 792 -43.98 -13.25 51.95
CA GLN A 792 -44.25 -12.56 53.22
C GLN A 792 -44.31 -11.04 53.06
N GLU A 793 -43.49 -10.46 52.19
CA GLU A 793 -43.51 -9.04 51.84
C GLU A 793 -44.76 -8.69 51.01
N GLU A 794 -45.16 -9.51 50.04
CA GLU A 794 -46.43 -9.38 49.32
C GLU A 794 -47.62 -9.44 50.27
N GLU A 795 -47.68 -10.45 51.15
CA GLU A 795 -48.74 -10.52 52.17
C GLU A 795 -48.76 -9.27 53.05
N GLN A 796 -47.60 -8.72 53.38
CA GLN A 796 -47.48 -7.52 54.22
C GLN A 796 -47.89 -6.25 53.47
N VAL A 797 -47.53 -6.11 52.19
CA VAL A 797 -47.98 -5.03 51.30
C VAL A 797 -49.49 -5.09 51.08
N ARG A 798 -50.07 -6.28 50.86
CA ARG A 798 -51.53 -6.47 50.77
C ARG A 798 -52.24 -6.11 52.08
N LYS A 799 -51.63 -6.38 53.24
CA LYS A 799 -52.14 -5.97 54.56
C LYS A 799 -52.04 -4.45 54.78
N TRP A 800 -50.98 -3.81 54.28
CA TRP A 800 -50.81 -2.35 54.36
C TRP A 800 -51.73 -1.60 53.39
N ASP A 801 -51.93 -2.06 52.15
CA ASP A 801 -52.89 -1.42 51.24
C ASP A 801 -54.35 -1.58 51.73
N ALA A 802 -54.66 -2.68 52.43
CA ALA A 802 -55.95 -2.83 53.10
C ALA A 802 -56.13 -1.87 54.31
N ASP A 803 -55.05 -1.28 54.85
CA ASP A 803 -55.08 -0.35 55.97
C ASP A 803 -55.07 1.10 55.49
N VAL A 804 -56.19 1.79 55.70
CA VAL A 804 -56.41 3.19 55.28
C VAL A 804 -55.37 4.16 55.87
N SER A 805 -54.68 3.79 56.95
CA SER A 805 -53.61 4.60 57.55
C SER A 805 -52.25 4.52 56.82
N PHE A 806 -52.05 3.53 55.94
CA PHE A 806 -50.84 3.37 55.12
C PHE A 806 -51.04 3.80 53.65
N ARG A 807 -52.27 4.07 53.22
CA ARG A 807 -52.58 4.59 51.88
C ARG A 807 -52.13 6.04 51.72
N ALA A 808 -50.96 6.23 51.12
CA ALA A 808 -50.59 7.51 50.51
C ALA A 808 -51.60 7.89 49.41
N ALA A 809 -51.78 9.19 49.17
CA ALA A 809 -52.48 9.64 47.97
C ALA A 809 -51.64 9.25 46.75
N CYS A 810 -52.24 8.55 45.78
CA CYS A 810 -51.58 8.20 44.53
C CYS A 810 -51.05 9.46 43.85
N GLN A 811 -49.73 9.57 43.74
CA GLN A 811 -49.11 10.53 42.84
C GLN A 811 -49.26 9.94 41.44
N ARG A 812 -50.05 10.59 40.57
CA ARG A 812 -50.06 10.26 39.13
C ARG A 812 -48.62 10.41 38.65
N GLU A 813 -48.10 9.39 37.97
CA GLU A 813 -46.72 9.41 37.49
C GLU A 813 -46.44 10.66 36.65
N PRO A 814 -45.22 11.22 36.73
CA PRO A 814 -44.85 12.37 35.92
C PRO A 814 -44.82 11.95 34.46
N SER A 815 -45.87 12.33 33.72
CA SER A 815 -46.02 12.08 32.28
C SER A 815 -44.70 12.34 31.55
N TYR A 816 -44.21 11.37 30.79
CA TYR A 816 -42.99 11.54 30.00
C TYR A 816 -43.11 12.76 29.09
N GLN A 817 -42.13 13.66 29.15
CA GLN A 817 -42.03 14.82 28.26
C GLN A 817 -40.70 14.76 27.54
N GLU A 818 -40.74 14.66 26.21
CA GLU A 818 -39.50 14.60 25.42
C GLU A 818 -38.69 15.89 25.61
N PRO A 819 -37.38 15.79 25.93
CA PRO A 819 -36.60 16.93 26.38
C PRO A 819 -36.31 17.95 25.27
N GLN A 820 -37.02 19.07 25.32
CA GLN A 820 -37.01 20.17 24.32
C GLN A 820 -35.68 20.93 24.14
N ALA A 821 -34.60 20.55 24.82
CA ALA A 821 -33.32 21.26 24.73
C ALA A 821 -32.48 20.74 23.54
N PRO A 822 -32.07 21.59 22.57
CA PRO A 822 -31.41 21.15 21.33
C PRO A 822 -30.07 20.39 21.46
N PHE A 823 -29.54 20.22 22.68
CA PHE A 823 -28.30 19.50 22.96
C PHE A 823 -28.46 18.45 24.08
N TYR A 824 -29.70 18.11 24.44
CA TYR A 824 -29.99 17.22 25.57
C TYR A 824 -29.30 15.86 25.43
N PHE A 825 -29.42 15.20 24.28
CA PHE A 825 -28.91 13.84 24.11
C PHE A 825 -27.39 13.81 23.98
N CYS A 826 -26.78 14.85 23.41
CA CYS A 826 -25.32 15.02 23.46
C CYS A 826 -24.81 15.22 24.89
N ARG A 827 -25.53 15.99 25.71
CA ARG A 827 -25.21 16.19 27.13
C ARG A 827 -25.39 14.91 27.96
N LEU A 828 -26.40 14.09 27.64
CA LEU A 828 -26.59 12.76 28.24
C LEU A 828 -25.37 11.88 27.93
N LEU A 829 -25.02 11.71 26.65
CA LEU A 829 -23.84 10.92 26.24
C LEU A 829 -22.53 11.42 26.89
N LEU A 830 -22.34 12.74 27.00
CA LEU A 830 -21.18 13.32 27.69
C LEU A 830 -21.14 13.01 29.19
N ASN A 831 -22.30 12.88 29.83
CA ASN A 831 -22.41 12.48 31.23
C ASN A 831 -22.11 10.98 31.40
N ASP A 832 -22.66 10.14 30.53
CA ASP A 832 -22.56 8.68 30.63
C ASP A 832 -21.14 8.18 30.30
N LEU A 833 -20.46 8.84 29.36
CA LEU A 833 -19.01 8.68 29.13
C LEU A 833 -18.14 9.26 30.26
N GLY A 834 -18.74 9.89 31.27
CA GLY A 834 -18.05 10.51 32.41
C GLY A 834 -17.26 11.76 32.06
N MET A 835 -17.47 12.38 30.89
CA MET A 835 -16.73 13.56 30.42
C MET A 835 -17.12 14.83 31.18
N SER A 836 -18.31 14.85 31.79
CA SER A 836 -18.75 15.85 32.75
C SER A 836 -18.11 15.74 34.15
N SER A 837 -17.32 14.70 34.41
CA SER A 837 -16.67 14.51 35.72
C SER A 837 -15.48 15.48 35.95
N TRP A 838 -15.25 15.82 37.22
CA TRP A 838 -14.15 16.70 37.64
C TRP A 838 -12.77 16.18 37.18
N ASP A 839 -12.52 14.87 37.29
CA ASP A 839 -11.24 14.26 36.95
C ASP A 839 -10.86 14.41 35.47
N ARG A 840 -11.85 14.45 34.57
CA ARG A 840 -11.64 14.62 33.12
C ARG A 840 -11.27 16.04 32.72
N ARG A 841 -11.56 17.08 33.53
CA ARG A 841 -11.27 18.49 33.21
C ARG A 841 -9.78 18.84 33.08
N LYS A 842 -8.87 17.92 33.38
CA LYS A 842 -7.44 18.06 33.05
C LYS A 842 -7.20 17.99 31.53
N SER A 843 -7.83 17.04 30.83
CA SER A 843 -7.70 16.85 29.37
C SER A 843 -8.88 17.40 28.56
N PHE A 844 -10.08 17.46 29.14
CA PHE A 844 -11.32 17.85 28.46
C PHE A 844 -11.63 19.35 28.61
N HIS A 845 -11.67 20.07 27.48
CA HIS A 845 -11.86 21.54 27.41
C HIS A 845 -12.72 21.94 26.20
N LEU A 846 -13.28 23.14 26.18
CA LEU A 846 -14.04 23.67 25.04
C LEU A 846 -13.13 24.31 23.99
N LEU A 847 -13.57 24.32 22.73
CA LEU A 847 -12.92 25.03 21.63
C LEU A 847 -13.59 26.39 21.35
N LYS A 848 -12.76 27.43 21.24
CA LYS A 848 -13.16 28.81 20.97
C LYS A 848 -13.72 28.98 19.56
N LYS A 849 -15.04 28.84 19.43
CA LYS A 849 -15.86 29.09 18.23
C LYS A 849 -15.55 30.46 17.60
N ASN A 850 -14.77 30.51 16.50
CA ASN A 850 -14.47 31.74 15.76
C ASN A 850 -13.99 31.48 14.31
N SER A 851 -13.94 32.50 13.46
CA SER A 851 -13.61 32.36 12.02
C SER A 851 -12.20 31.84 11.72
N LYS A 852 -11.21 32.03 12.61
CA LYS A 852 -9.89 31.39 12.47
C LYS A 852 -10.00 29.88 12.69
N LEU A 853 -10.76 29.43 13.70
CA LEU A 853 -11.01 28.00 13.96
C LEU A 853 -11.67 27.33 12.75
N LEU A 854 -12.69 27.97 12.16
CA LEU A 854 -13.37 27.44 10.96
C LEU A 854 -12.39 27.18 9.81
N ARG A 855 -11.47 28.12 9.55
CA ARG A 855 -10.46 27.98 8.49
C ARG A 855 -9.43 26.90 8.85
N GLU A 856 -9.01 26.80 10.11
CA GLU A 856 -8.04 25.79 10.53
C GLU A 856 -8.64 24.38 10.56
N LEU A 857 -9.93 24.22 10.87
CA LEU A 857 -10.67 22.97 10.69
C LEU A 857 -10.82 22.60 9.21
N LYS A 858 -11.18 23.53 8.31
CA LYS A 858 -11.19 23.26 6.85
C LYS A 858 -9.80 22.83 6.35
N ASN A 859 -8.74 23.52 6.79
CA ASN A 859 -7.35 23.22 6.40
C ASN A 859 -6.83 21.88 6.95
N LEU A 860 -7.37 21.41 8.08
CA LEU A 860 -7.09 20.10 8.69
C LEU A 860 -7.88 18.99 7.99
N ASP A 861 -9.16 19.20 7.70
CA ASP A 861 -10.00 18.23 6.99
C ASP A 861 -9.57 18.06 5.52
N SER A 862 -8.89 19.04 4.93
CA SER A 862 -8.28 18.94 3.60
C SER A 862 -6.89 18.29 3.58
N ARG A 863 -6.35 17.80 4.71
CA ARG A 863 -5.06 17.08 4.74
C ARG A 863 -5.27 15.61 4.37
N GLN A 864 -4.37 15.10 3.53
CA GLN A 864 -4.31 13.67 3.23
C GLN A 864 -4.02 12.88 4.51
N CYS A 865 -4.67 11.72 4.64
CA CYS A 865 -4.56 10.84 5.81
C CYS A 865 -3.80 9.54 5.52
N ARG A 866 -3.15 9.46 4.36
CA ARG A 866 -2.31 8.36 3.85
C ARG A 866 -1.13 8.91 3.04
N GLU A 867 -0.11 8.10 2.80
CA GLU A 867 1.01 8.44 1.92
C GLU A 867 0.55 8.39 0.46
N THR A 868 0.60 9.53 -0.25
CA THR A 868 0.12 9.61 -1.64
C THR A 868 1.26 9.52 -2.66
N HIS A 869 1.05 8.77 -3.74
CA HIS A 869 1.98 8.65 -4.87
C HIS A 869 1.27 8.82 -6.21
N LYS A 870 1.97 9.46 -7.15
CA LYS A 870 1.58 9.63 -8.55
C LYS A 870 2.68 9.05 -9.43
N ILE A 871 2.31 8.19 -10.37
CA ILE A 871 3.24 7.41 -11.20
C ILE A 871 2.81 7.51 -12.66
N ALA A 872 3.70 7.97 -13.53
CA ALA A 872 3.44 8.03 -14.97
C ALA A 872 3.63 6.65 -15.61
N VAL A 873 2.74 6.26 -16.53
CA VAL A 873 2.83 5.00 -17.29
C VAL A 873 2.79 5.29 -18.79
N PHE A 874 3.93 5.15 -19.44
CA PHE A 874 4.09 5.32 -20.89
C PHE A 874 4.01 3.98 -21.61
N TYR A 875 3.26 3.94 -22.71
CA TYR A 875 3.24 2.81 -23.64
C TYR A 875 3.94 3.19 -24.95
N ILE A 876 4.98 2.43 -25.32
CA ILE A 876 5.76 2.61 -26.55
C ILE A 876 5.58 1.35 -27.41
N ARG A 877 4.95 1.52 -28.57
CA ARG A 877 4.75 0.47 -29.58
C ARG A 877 6.04 0.27 -30.38
N GLU A 878 6.21 -0.92 -30.97
CA GLU A 878 7.28 -1.17 -31.94
C GLU A 878 7.28 -0.11 -33.06
N GLY A 879 8.48 0.39 -33.38
CA GLY A 879 8.71 1.47 -34.36
C GLY A 879 8.51 2.91 -33.89
N GLN A 880 8.09 3.17 -32.65
CA GLN A 880 7.90 4.55 -32.15
C GLN A 880 9.19 5.12 -31.52
N GLU A 881 9.77 6.16 -32.13
CA GLU A 881 10.98 6.84 -31.63
C GLU A 881 10.83 8.35 -31.38
N ASP A 882 9.64 8.91 -31.61
CA ASP A 882 9.31 10.33 -31.39
C ASP A 882 8.29 10.53 -30.26
N LYS A 883 8.33 11.71 -29.64
CA LYS A 883 7.45 12.12 -28.53
C LYS A 883 5.96 12.09 -28.91
N CYS A 884 5.62 12.52 -30.12
CA CYS A 884 4.24 12.79 -30.52
C CYS A 884 3.46 11.49 -30.80
N SER A 885 4.07 10.52 -31.48
CA SER A 885 3.45 9.21 -31.73
C SER A 885 3.21 8.42 -30.44
N ILE A 886 4.17 8.44 -29.50
CA ILE A 886 4.04 7.80 -28.18
C ILE A 886 2.89 8.42 -27.37
N LEU A 887 2.82 9.76 -27.30
CA LEU A 887 1.74 10.45 -26.56
C LEU A 887 0.39 10.40 -27.29
N SER A 888 0.36 10.12 -28.58
CA SER A 888 -0.87 9.94 -29.35
C SER A 888 -1.57 8.60 -29.07
N ASN A 889 -0.85 7.60 -28.55
CA ASN A 889 -1.40 6.27 -28.24
C ASN A 889 -2.65 6.34 -27.33
N THR A 890 -3.72 5.68 -27.80
CA THR A 890 -5.04 5.57 -27.13
C THR A 890 -5.33 4.19 -26.54
N ALA A 891 -4.56 3.17 -26.93
CA ALA A 891 -4.65 1.79 -26.42
C ALA A 891 -3.28 1.09 -26.55
N GLY A 892 -2.96 0.22 -25.60
CA GLY A 892 -1.76 -0.60 -25.62
C GLY A 892 -1.96 -1.96 -26.30
N SER A 893 -1.02 -2.87 -26.06
CA SER A 893 -1.16 -4.30 -26.37
C SER A 893 -1.95 -5.04 -25.28
N GLN A 894 -2.35 -6.29 -25.53
CA GLN A 894 -3.00 -7.11 -24.50
C GLN A 894 -2.11 -7.25 -23.25
N ALA A 895 -0.82 -7.53 -23.41
CA ALA A 895 0.10 -7.70 -22.29
C ALA A 895 0.30 -6.39 -21.48
N PHE A 896 0.23 -5.23 -22.14
CA PHE A 896 0.23 -3.94 -21.46
C PHE A 896 -1.07 -3.72 -20.67
N GLU A 897 -2.23 -3.96 -21.27
CA GLU A 897 -3.52 -3.78 -20.59
C GLU A 897 -3.72 -4.80 -19.44
N ASP A 898 -3.23 -6.04 -19.60
CA ASP A 898 -3.13 -7.04 -18.52
C ASP A 898 -2.30 -6.50 -17.35
N PHE A 899 -1.10 -5.95 -17.62
CA PHE A 899 -0.25 -5.34 -16.61
C PHE A 899 -0.91 -4.12 -15.93
N VAL A 900 -1.56 -3.25 -16.71
CA VAL A 900 -2.30 -2.08 -16.22
C VAL A 900 -3.45 -2.52 -15.28
N SER A 901 -4.16 -3.60 -15.60
CA SER A 901 -5.20 -4.17 -14.73
C SER A 901 -4.66 -4.78 -13.43
N GLY A 902 -3.39 -5.19 -13.41
CA GLY A 902 -2.73 -5.76 -12.23
C GLY A 902 -2.12 -4.73 -11.27
N VAL A 903 -1.77 -3.52 -11.74
CA VAL A 903 -1.16 -2.49 -10.88
C VAL A 903 -2.18 -1.78 -9.98
N GLY A 904 -3.47 -1.76 -10.33
CA GLY A 904 -4.52 -1.18 -9.50
C GLY A 904 -5.92 -1.47 -10.04
N TRP A 905 -6.94 -1.16 -9.24
CA TRP A 905 -8.34 -1.17 -9.66
C TRP A 905 -8.61 0.00 -10.60
N GLU A 906 -9.24 -0.23 -11.75
CA GLU A 906 -9.70 0.84 -12.63
C GLU A 906 -10.85 1.61 -11.96
N VAL A 907 -10.68 2.91 -11.71
CA VAL A 907 -11.69 3.78 -11.06
C VAL A 907 -12.19 4.86 -12.01
N ASP A 908 -13.47 5.21 -11.91
CA ASP A 908 -14.07 6.36 -12.59
C ASP A 908 -13.67 7.67 -11.90
N LEU A 909 -13.05 8.58 -12.66
CA LEU A 909 -12.54 9.85 -12.17
C LEU A 909 -13.66 10.84 -11.83
N ALA A 910 -14.89 10.66 -12.32
CA ALA A 910 -16.01 11.51 -11.90
C ALA A 910 -16.41 11.21 -10.45
N THR A 911 -16.60 9.93 -10.11
CA THR A 911 -17.11 9.47 -8.79
C THR A 911 -16.05 9.15 -7.74
N HIS A 912 -14.80 8.84 -8.12
CA HIS A 912 -13.77 8.36 -7.17
C HIS A 912 -13.54 9.28 -5.95
N CYS A 913 -13.58 8.73 -4.73
CA CYS A 913 -13.46 9.50 -3.48
C CYS A 913 -12.04 9.58 -2.86
N GLY A 914 -11.05 8.89 -3.44
CA GLY A 914 -9.66 8.88 -2.95
C GLY A 914 -8.74 9.90 -3.64
N PHE A 915 -7.43 9.69 -3.53
CA PHE A 915 -6.39 10.58 -4.06
C PHE A 915 -6.37 10.67 -5.60
N MET A 916 -6.79 11.82 -6.12
CA MET A 916 -6.93 12.11 -7.55
C MET A 916 -5.62 12.40 -8.32
N GLY A 917 -4.44 12.53 -7.67
CA GLY A 917 -3.15 12.78 -8.37
C GLY A 917 -2.98 14.12 -9.09
N GLY A 918 -4.03 14.95 -9.14
CA GLY A 918 -4.14 16.14 -10.01
C GLY A 918 -5.01 15.90 -11.26
N LEU A 919 -5.55 14.71 -11.46
CA LEU A 919 -6.59 14.41 -12.44
C LEU A 919 -7.92 15.12 -12.08
N GLN A 920 -8.76 15.35 -13.10
CA GLN A 920 -9.98 16.16 -12.95
C GLN A 920 -11.26 15.37 -13.20
N ARG A 921 -12.24 15.54 -12.31
CA ARG A 921 -13.59 14.92 -12.38
C ARG A 921 -14.40 15.30 -13.63
N ASN A 922 -13.98 16.33 -14.37
CA ASN A 922 -14.67 16.87 -15.54
C ASN A 922 -14.35 16.12 -16.85
N GLY A 923 -13.62 15.00 -16.80
CA GLY A 923 -13.23 14.20 -17.97
C GLY A 923 -12.05 14.76 -18.78
N SER A 924 -11.54 15.96 -18.47
CA SER A 924 -10.48 16.61 -19.28
C SER A 924 -9.12 15.90 -19.21
N THR A 925 -8.91 15.04 -18.20
CA THR A 925 -7.69 14.23 -18.01
C THR A 925 -7.92 12.74 -18.29
N GLY A 926 -9.05 12.37 -18.91
CA GLY A 926 -9.52 10.99 -19.06
C GLY A 926 -10.78 10.73 -18.25
N LEU A 927 -11.39 9.55 -18.46
CA LEU A 927 -12.58 9.10 -17.69
C LEU A 927 -12.19 8.16 -16.54
N THR A 928 -11.13 7.36 -16.72
CA THR A 928 -10.68 6.38 -15.74
C THR A 928 -9.18 6.45 -15.50
N ALA A 929 -8.74 5.90 -14.37
CA ALA A 929 -7.33 5.61 -14.09
C ALA A 929 -7.22 4.34 -13.21
N PRO A 930 -6.12 3.59 -13.28
CA PRO A 930 -5.81 2.57 -12.28
C PRO A 930 -5.42 3.24 -10.96
N TYR A 931 -5.96 2.70 -9.87
CA TYR A 931 -5.78 3.20 -8.51
C TYR A 931 -5.53 2.04 -7.55
N TYR A 932 -4.62 2.22 -6.59
CA TYR A 932 -4.33 1.24 -5.55
C TYR A 932 -4.27 1.94 -4.20
N ALA A 933 -4.78 1.28 -3.16
CA ALA A 933 -4.72 1.79 -1.79
C ALA A 933 -4.54 0.65 -0.78
N THR A 934 -3.84 0.98 0.30
CA THR A 934 -3.89 0.28 1.58
C THR A 934 -4.59 1.17 2.61
N SER A 935 -4.54 0.79 3.89
CA SER A 935 -4.94 1.71 4.95
C SER A 935 -3.93 2.86 5.17
N THR A 936 -2.70 2.75 4.64
CA THR A 936 -1.57 3.66 4.88
C THR A 936 -1.08 4.42 3.64
N VAL A 937 -1.37 3.91 2.44
CA VAL A 937 -0.84 4.40 1.14
C VAL A 937 -1.96 4.54 0.11
N GLU A 938 -1.88 5.56 -0.74
CA GLU A 938 -2.70 5.75 -1.95
C GLU A 938 -1.79 5.95 -3.16
N VAL A 939 -2.10 5.29 -4.27
CA VAL A 939 -1.33 5.34 -5.52
C VAL A 939 -2.29 5.49 -6.69
N ILE A 940 -2.09 6.53 -7.50
CA ILE A 940 -2.82 6.70 -8.76
C ILE A 940 -1.85 6.69 -9.94
N PHE A 941 -2.21 5.93 -10.97
CA PHE A 941 -1.38 5.75 -12.16
C PHE A 941 -1.86 6.68 -13.26
N HIS A 942 -1.02 7.64 -13.62
CA HIS A 942 -1.20 8.48 -14.80
C HIS A 942 -0.90 7.63 -16.04
N VAL A 943 -1.89 6.90 -16.54
CA VAL A 943 -1.72 6.02 -17.71
C VAL A 943 -1.91 6.82 -19.00
N SER A 944 -0.86 6.85 -19.83
CA SER A 944 -0.86 7.55 -21.12
C SER A 944 -2.03 7.13 -22.02
N THR A 945 -2.36 5.85 -22.15
CA THR A 945 -3.49 5.42 -23.01
C THR A 945 -4.87 5.85 -22.51
N ARG A 946 -5.04 6.14 -21.21
CA ARG A 946 -6.30 6.64 -20.62
C ARG A 946 -6.49 8.16 -20.77
N MET A 947 -5.43 8.90 -21.09
CA MET A 947 -5.47 10.36 -21.24
C MET A 947 -5.76 10.80 -22.69
N PRO A 948 -6.68 11.77 -22.92
CA PRO A 948 -7.03 12.28 -24.25
C PRO A 948 -5.82 12.77 -25.06
N SER A 949 -5.83 12.48 -26.37
CA SER A 949 -4.77 12.85 -27.33
C SER A 949 -5.29 13.49 -28.63
N GLY A 950 -6.56 13.89 -28.70
CA GLY A 950 -7.21 14.39 -29.92
C GLY A 950 -6.85 15.83 -30.36
N SER A 951 -5.94 16.52 -29.64
CA SER A 951 -5.47 17.88 -29.96
C SER A 951 -4.14 18.21 -29.26
N ASP A 952 -3.41 19.21 -29.75
CA ASP A 952 -2.13 19.65 -29.17
C ASP A 952 -2.26 20.16 -27.72
N ASP A 953 -3.39 20.77 -27.38
CA ASP A 953 -3.76 21.14 -26.01
C ASP A 953 -3.95 19.90 -25.13
N SER A 954 -4.61 18.84 -25.63
CA SER A 954 -4.73 17.58 -24.90
C SER A 954 -3.38 16.86 -24.73
N LEU A 955 -2.52 16.87 -25.76
CA LEU A 955 -1.14 16.35 -25.69
C LEU A 955 -0.29 17.13 -24.67
N THR A 956 -0.46 18.45 -24.61
CA THR A 956 0.20 19.32 -23.61
C THR A 956 -0.30 19.03 -22.20
N LYS A 957 -1.61 18.86 -22.00
CA LYS A 957 -2.20 18.46 -20.70
C LYS A 957 -1.72 17.07 -20.27
N LYS A 958 -1.76 16.09 -21.17
CA LYS A 958 -1.24 14.73 -20.99
C LYS A 958 0.21 14.74 -20.54
N LEU A 959 1.07 15.54 -21.18
CA LEU A 959 2.45 15.75 -20.75
C LEU A 959 2.58 16.52 -19.42
N ARG A 960 1.70 17.47 -19.10
CA ARG A 960 1.69 18.17 -17.80
C ARG A 960 1.40 17.23 -16.62
N HIS A 961 0.64 16.16 -16.81
CA HIS A 961 0.47 15.14 -15.77
C HIS A 961 1.64 14.15 -15.79
N LEU A 962 1.82 13.43 -16.90
CA LEU A 962 2.84 12.39 -17.06
C LEU A 962 4.28 12.86 -16.84
N GLY A 963 4.62 14.06 -17.31
CA GLY A 963 5.98 14.59 -17.33
C GLY A 963 6.42 15.23 -16.02
N ASN A 964 5.51 15.47 -15.06
CA ASN A 964 5.78 16.09 -13.76
C ASN A 964 5.85 15.06 -12.62
N ASP A 965 5.91 13.76 -12.93
CA ASP A 965 5.99 12.68 -11.94
C ASP A 965 7.44 12.31 -11.62
N GLU A 966 7.68 11.85 -10.38
CA GLU A 966 9.02 11.47 -9.91
C GLU A 966 9.47 10.10 -10.45
N VAL A 967 8.50 9.21 -10.68
CA VAL A 967 8.70 7.82 -11.05
C VAL A 967 7.89 7.52 -12.32
N HIS A 968 8.60 7.08 -13.36
CA HIS A 968 8.01 6.74 -14.66
C HIS A 968 8.12 5.24 -14.91
N ILE A 969 7.00 4.56 -15.17
CA ILE A 969 6.96 3.24 -15.78
C ILE A 969 6.95 3.44 -17.31
N VAL A 970 7.83 2.73 -18.02
CA VAL A 970 7.91 2.77 -19.48
C VAL A 970 7.76 1.35 -20.01
N TRP A 971 6.59 1.02 -20.55
CA TRP A 971 6.39 -0.22 -21.29
C TRP A 971 6.92 -0.05 -22.71
N SER A 972 7.96 -0.81 -23.07
CA SER A 972 8.62 -0.71 -24.37
C SER A 972 8.53 -2.04 -25.12
N GLU A 973 7.64 -2.08 -26.10
CA GLU A 973 7.57 -3.15 -27.11
C GLU A 973 8.48 -2.87 -28.30
N HIS A 974 9.12 -1.70 -28.32
CA HIS A 974 10.11 -1.34 -29.32
C HIS A 974 11.42 -2.09 -29.10
N SER A 975 11.95 -2.65 -30.20
CA SER A 975 13.22 -3.37 -30.32
C SER A 975 14.48 -2.59 -29.86
N ARG A 976 14.41 -1.26 -29.69
CA ARG A 976 15.52 -0.42 -29.21
C ARG A 976 15.36 -0.03 -27.74
N ASP A 977 16.48 0.26 -27.09
CA ASP A 977 16.50 0.77 -25.72
C ASP A 977 15.86 2.15 -25.60
N TYR A 978 14.99 2.32 -24.59
CA TYR A 978 14.37 3.60 -24.30
C TYR A 978 15.41 4.68 -23.98
N ARG A 979 15.36 5.79 -24.73
CA ARG A 979 16.25 6.95 -24.58
C ARG A 979 15.53 8.05 -23.80
N ARG A 980 16.09 8.49 -22.66
CA ARG A 980 15.54 9.61 -21.84
C ARG A 980 15.24 10.90 -22.63
N GLY A 981 15.89 11.11 -23.78
CA GLY A 981 15.64 12.28 -24.65
C GLY A 981 14.37 12.20 -25.51
N ILE A 982 13.68 11.05 -25.59
CA ILE A 982 12.43 10.91 -26.37
C ILE A 982 11.31 11.70 -25.69
N ILE A 983 11.12 11.51 -24.37
CA ILE A 983 10.23 12.32 -23.54
C ILE A 983 11.09 13.14 -22.57
N PRO A 984 11.61 14.31 -22.99
CA PRO A 984 12.43 15.13 -22.13
C PRO A 984 11.59 15.72 -20.98
N THR A 985 12.10 15.55 -19.76
CA THR A 985 11.58 16.20 -18.55
C THR A 985 12.72 16.42 -17.55
N ASP A 986 12.61 17.46 -16.73
CA ASP A 986 13.49 17.70 -15.58
C ASP A 986 13.12 16.82 -14.37
N PHE A 987 11.92 16.23 -14.36
CA PHE A 987 11.45 15.25 -13.37
C PHE A 987 11.93 13.84 -13.76
N GLY A 988 11.12 12.77 -13.58
CA GLY A 988 11.52 11.41 -13.92
C GLY A 988 12.83 10.96 -13.23
N ASP A 989 12.95 11.23 -11.93
CA ASP A 989 14.11 10.87 -11.11
C ASP A 989 14.39 9.36 -11.12
N VAL A 990 13.36 8.54 -11.33
CA VAL A 990 13.44 7.10 -11.57
C VAL A 990 12.62 6.72 -12.80
N LEU A 991 13.20 5.95 -13.70
CA LEU A 991 12.48 5.25 -14.77
C LEU A 991 12.62 3.75 -14.59
N ILE A 992 11.51 3.02 -14.66
CA ILE A 992 11.42 1.56 -14.64
C ILE A 992 10.90 1.15 -16.02
N ILE A 993 11.82 0.68 -16.86
CA ILE A 993 11.53 0.23 -18.22
C ILE A 993 11.21 -1.26 -18.17
N ILE A 994 10.07 -1.63 -18.74
CA ILE A 994 9.57 -3.01 -18.84
C ILE A 994 9.59 -3.39 -20.31
N SER A 995 10.30 -4.47 -20.64
CA SER A 995 10.31 -5.05 -21.99
C SER A 995 9.79 -6.49 -21.95
N PRO A 996 8.74 -6.83 -22.74
CA PRO A 996 8.19 -8.17 -22.78
C PRO A 996 9.17 -9.17 -23.38
N MET A 997 9.15 -10.39 -22.86
CA MET A 997 9.90 -11.54 -23.37
C MET A 997 8.95 -12.64 -23.84
N LYS A 998 9.51 -13.66 -24.49
CA LYS A 998 8.83 -14.93 -24.73
C LYS A 998 8.44 -15.58 -23.40
N ASN A 999 7.42 -16.45 -23.42
CA ASN A 999 6.94 -17.23 -22.28
C ASN A 999 6.40 -16.40 -21.09
N HIS A 1000 5.80 -15.23 -21.36
CA HIS A 1000 5.22 -14.33 -20.35
C HIS A 1000 6.21 -13.90 -19.23
N MET A 1001 7.50 -13.84 -19.56
CA MET A 1001 8.52 -13.18 -18.73
C MET A 1001 8.71 -11.72 -19.19
N TYR A 1002 9.32 -10.91 -18.32
CA TYR A 1002 9.58 -9.49 -18.55
C TYR A 1002 10.95 -9.11 -18.02
N PHE A 1003 11.72 -8.35 -18.82
CA PHE A 1003 13.01 -7.80 -18.43
C PHE A 1003 12.84 -6.37 -17.90
N ILE A 1004 13.49 -6.09 -16.77
CA ILE A 1004 13.36 -4.83 -16.03
C ILE A 1004 14.67 -4.05 -16.07
N GLN A 1005 14.66 -2.86 -16.67
CA GLN A 1005 15.79 -1.93 -16.69
C GLN A 1005 15.45 -0.68 -15.87
N ILE A 1006 16.25 -0.36 -14.85
CA ILE A 1006 15.99 0.73 -13.92
C ILE A 1006 17.03 1.83 -14.09
N MET A 1007 16.58 3.01 -14.54
CA MET A 1007 17.39 4.18 -14.78
C MET A 1007 17.03 5.30 -13.79
N LYS A 1008 17.77 5.41 -12.68
CA LYS A 1008 17.61 6.51 -11.69
C LYS A 1008 18.59 7.67 -11.90
N LYS A 1009 18.38 8.81 -11.24
CA LYS A 1009 19.39 9.88 -11.09
C LYS A 1009 20.41 9.47 -10.00
N PRO A 1010 21.71 9.83 -10.09
CA PRO A 1010 22.75 9.29 -9.20
C PRO A 1010 22.54 9.54 -7.70
N GLN A 1011 21.76 10.57 -7.35
CA GLN A 1011 21.48 11.00 -5.98
C GLN A 1011 20.35 10.20 -5.30
N VAL A 1012 19.59 9.42 -6.07
CA VAL A 1012 18.58 8.49 -5.52
C VAL A 1012 19.33 7.30 -4.89
N PRO A 1013 19.02 6.88 -3.65
CA PRO A 1013 19.65 5.71 -3.02
C PRO A 1013 19.28 4.39 -3.74
N PHE A 1014 19.67 3.25 -3.16
CA PHE A 1014 19.08 1.95 -3.56
C PHE A 1014 17.63 1.85 -3.07
N PHE A 1015 16.79 1.15 -3.82
CA PHE A 1015 15.42 0.78 -3.44
C PHE A 1015 15.10 -0.59 -4.08
N GLY A 1016 14.21 -1.37 -3.47
CA GLY A 1016 13.72 -2.65 -3.99
C GLY A 1016 12.19 -2.69 -4.11
N PRO A 1017 11.58 -3.84 -4.45
CA PRO A 1017 12.20 -5.15 -4.65
C PRO A 1017 12.91 -5.36 -6.01
N LEU A 1018 12.49 -4.69 -7.09
CA LEU A 1018 13.14 -4.87 -8.39
C LEU A 1018 14.48 -4.12 -8.47
N PHE A 1019 15.44 -4.72 -9.17
CA PHE A 1019 16.74 -4.14 -9.48
C PHE A 1019 16.98 -4.11 -10.99
N ASN A 1020 17.93 -3.27 -11.43
CA ASN A 1020 18.28 -3.15 -12.85
C ASN A 1020 18.87 -4.46 -13.40
N GLY A 1021 18.19 -5.06 -14.38
CA GLY A 1021 18.58 -6.34 -14.99
C GLY A 1021 17.79 -7.56 -14.46
N ALA A 1022 16.80 -7.36 -13.59
CA ALA A 1022 15.91 -8.44 -13.15
C ALA A 1022 15.05 -8.98 -14.32
N ILE A 1023 14.70 -10.28 -14.24
CA ILE A 1023 13.72 -10.93 -15.12
C ILE A 1023 12.65 -11.54 -14.22
N VAL A 1024 11.38 -11.28 -14.53
CA VAL A 1024 10.23 -11.66 -13.69
C VAL A 1024 9.09 -12.28 -14.49
N THR A 1025 8.29 -13.10 -13.83
CA THR A 1025 7.05 -13.71 -14.34
C THR A 1025 5.92 -12.67 -14.41
N GLY A 1026 5.06 -12.78 -15.43
CA GLY A 1026 3.92 -11.88 -15.62
C GLY A 1026 2.89 -11.88 -14.50
N THR A 1027 2.81 -12.97 -13.73
CA THR A 1027 1.97 -13.10 -12.52
C THR A 1027 2.44 -12.17 -11.39
N LEU A 1028 3.76 -11.96 -11.24
CA LEU A 1028 4.34 -11.11 -10.21
C LEU A 1028 4.64 -9.68 -10.69
N LEU A 1029 4.81 -9.48 -12.00
CA LEU A 1029 5.18 -8.17 -12.56
C LEU A 1029 4.40 -6.98 -11.97
N PRO A 1030 3.05 -7.00 -11.84
CA PRO A 1030 2.32 -5.81 -11.41
C PRO A 1030 2.52 -5.48 -9.91
N SER A 1031 2.59 -6.49 -9.04
CA SER A 1031 2.85 -6.27 -7.60
C SER A 1031 4.29 -5.81 -7.36
N LEU A 1032 5.25 -6.43 -8.04
CA LEU A 1032 6.66 -6.09 -7.95
C LEU A 1032 6.97 -4.68 -8.47
N VAL A 1033 6.41 -4.30 -9.62
CA VAL A 1033 6.57 -2.94 -10.16
C VAL A 1033 5.91 -1.92 -9.25
N ARG A 1034 4.67 -2.16 -8.78
CA ARG A 1034 3.99 -1.27 -7.83
C ARG A 1034 4.80 -1.03 -6.56
N ALA A 1035 5.27 -2.10 -5.90
CA ALA A 1035 6.11 -1.98 -4.71
C ALA A 1035 7.41 -1.20 -5.00
N THR A 1036 8.06 -1.50 -6.13
CA THR A 1036 9.29 -0.79 -6.54
C THR A 1036 9.03 0.69 -6.81
N CYS A 1037 7.89 1.06 -7.40
CA CYS A 1037 7.54 2.46 -7.66
C CYS A 1037 7.22 3.24 -6.37
N ILE A 1038 6.53 2.64 -5.40
CA ILE A 1038 6.29 3.23 -4.07
C ILE A 1038 7.64 3.51 -3.39
N ASN A 1039 8.52 2.51 -3.33
CA ASN A 1039 9.83 2.63 -2.69
C ASN A 1039 10.78 3.58 -3.46
N ALA A 1040 10.67 3.64 -4.79
CA ALA A 1040 11.36 4.63 -5.61
C ALA A 1040 10.88 6.07 -5.30
N SER A 1041 9.57 6.30 -5.17
CA SER A 1041 9.05 7.62 -4.80
C SER A 1041 9.43 7.99 -3.36
N ARG A 1042 9.38 7.06 -2.40
CA ARG A 1042 9.94 7.25 -1.05
C ARG A 1042 11.41 7.63 -1.10
N ALA A 1043 12.22 6.94 -1.89
CA ALA A 1043 13.64 7.23 -2.09
C ALA A 1043 13.89 8.63 -2.70
N VAL A 1044 13.04 9.09 -3.63
CA VAL A 1044 13.10 10.46 -4.18
C VAL A 1044 12.66 11.49 -3.14
N LYS A 1045 11.45 11.36 -2.57
CA LYS A 1045 10.91 12.22 -1.50
C LYS A 1045 11.87 12.37 -0.32
N SER A 1046 12.59 11.31 0.07
CA SER A 1046 13.54 11.32 1.19
C SER A 1046 14.70 12.31 1.06
N ARG A 1047 14.93 12.84 -0.16
CA ARG A 1047 15.94 13.87 -0.49
C ARG A 1047 15.38 15.29 -0.45
N LEU A 1048 14.05 15.47 -0.43
CA LEU A 1048 13.42 16.78 -0.38
C LEU A 1048 13.64 17.41 0.99
N THR A 1049 14.20 18.63 1.01
CA THR A 1049 14.41 19.37 2.26
C THR A 1049 13.07 19.73 2.89
N LEU A 1050 12.90 19.38 4.17
CA LEU A 1050 11.67 19.61 4.95
C LEU A 1050 10.44 18.83 4.47
N TYR A 1051 10.58 17.77 3.67
CA TYR A 1051 9.48 16.82 3.49
C TYR A 1051 9.07 16.21 4.83
N GLN A 1052 7.77 16.16 5.09
CA GLN A 1052 7.17 15.58 6.28
C GLN A 1052 6.14 14.52 5.85
N SER A 1053 5.96 13.49 6.67
CA SER A 1053 4.91 12.50 6.49
C SER A 1053 3.53 13.14 6.71
N PHE A 1054 2.50 12.62 6.05
CA PHE A 1054 1.13 13.15 6.15
C PHE A 1054 0.62 13.30 7.59
N TYR A 1055 0.97 12.35 8.47
CA TYR A 1055 0.61 12.37 9.89
C TYR A 1055 1.44 13.37 10.72
N GLU A 1056 2.65 13.73 10.28
CA GLU A 1056 3.44 14.79 10.91
C GLU A 1056 2.84 16.17 10.62
N GLU A 1057 2.44 16.45 9.37
CA GLU A 1057 1.66 17.66 9.05
C GLU A 1057 0.38 17.70 9.89
N ARG A 1058 -0.39 16.61 9.87
CA ARG A 1058 -1.69 16.54 10.57
C ARG A 1058 -1.55 16.76 12.08
N ALA A 1059 -0.52 16.21 12.71
CA ALA A 1059 -0.22 16.45 14.13
C ALA A 1059 0.08 17.93 14.41
N LEU A 1060 0.93 18.57 13.59
CA LEU A 1060 1.25 20.00 13.75
C LEU A 1060 0.02 20.91 13.59
N TYR A 1061 -0.93 20.57 12.71
CA TYR A 1061 -2.21 21.28 12.61
C TYR A 1061 -3.09 21.07 13.85
N LEU A 1062 -3.15 19.86 14.40
CA LEU A 1062 -3.92 19.55 15.62
C LEU A 1062 -3.35 20.29 16.84
N GLU A 1063 -2.04 20.21 17.07
CA GLU A 1063 -1.34 20.91 18.16
C GLU A 1063 -1.52 22.42 18.06
N ALA A 1064 -1.41 23.00 16.84
CA ALA A 1064 -1.65 24.41 16.60
C ALA A 1064 -3.11 24.82 16.89
N ILE A 1065 -4.11 24.00 16.54
CA ILE A 1065 -5.52 24.27 16.85
C ILE A 1065 -5.75 24.22 18.36
N VAL A 1066 -5.26 23.17 19.05
CA VAL A 1066 -5.38 23.06 20.52
C VAL A 1066 -4.74 24.28 21.20
N GLN A 1067 -3.50 24.63 20.84
CA GLN A 1067 -2.78 25.75 21.45
C GLN A 1067 -3.47 27.11 21.20
N ASN A 1068 -4.05 27.32 20.01
CA ASN A 1068 -4.68 28.58 19.63
C ASN A 1068 -6.14 28.74 20.09
N HIS A 1069 -6.87 27.63 20.29
CA HIS A 1069 -8.33 27.63 20.44
C HIS A 1069 -8.87 26.92 21.69
N ARG A 1070 -8.05 26.24 22.50
CA ARG A 1070 -8.46 25.71 23.80
C ARG A 1070 -8.88 26.82 24.76
N GLU A 1071 -10.08 26.74 25.32
CA GLU A 1071 -10.54 27.68 26.33
C GLU A 1071 -10.24 27.18 27.75
N VAL A 1072 -9.58 28.03 28.54
CA VAL A 1072 -9.29 27.79 29.96
C VAL A 1072 -10.33 28.55 30.78
N MET A 1073 -11.19 27.82 31.47
CA MET A 1073 -12.33 28.32 32.25
C MET A 1073 -12.57 27.45 33.48
N THR A 1074 -13.44 27.88 34.41
CA THR A 1074 -13.78 27.12 35.63
C THR A 1074 -14.56 25.84 35.33
N PHE A 1075 -14.96 25.06 36.34
CA PHE A 1075 -15.84 23.91 36.13
C PHE A 1075 -17.28 24.37 35.89
N GLU A 1076 -17.68 25.42 36.59
CA GLU A 1076 -18.98 26.07 36.59
C GLU A 1076 -19.25 26.74 35.23
N ASP A 1077 -18.29 27.51 34.72
CA ASP A 1077 -18.35 28.10 33.37
C ASP A 1077 -18.48 27.00 32.31
N PHE A 1078 -17.66 25.95 32.41
CA PHE A 1078 -17.65 24.82 31.49
C PHE A 1078 -18.99 24.09 31.49
N ALA A 1079 -19.52 23.75 32.65
CA ALA A 1079 -20.83 23.12 32.78
C ALA A 1079 -21.93 23.99 32.19
N SER A 1080 -21.91 25.31 32.46
CA SER A 1080 -22.92 26.24 31.90
C SER A 1080 -22.90 26.27 30.36
N GLN A 1081 -21.72 26.26 29.74
CA GLN A 1081 -21.58 26.27 28.28
C GLN A 1081 -21.87 24.90 27.63
N VAL A 1082 -21.61 23.79 28.31
CA VAL A 1082 -22.02 22.45 27.84
C VAL A 1082 -23.54 22.27 27.96
N PHE A 1083 -24.18 22.87 28.96
CA PHE A 1083 -25.64 22.87 29.08
C PHE A 1083 -26.33 23.84 28.11
N SER A 1084 -25.62 24.88 27.63
CA SER A 1084 -26.11 25.83 26.64
C SER A 1084 -25.02 26.19 25.60
N PRO A 1085 -24.79 25.35 24.57
CA PRO A 1085 -23.71 25.51 23.59
C PRO A 1085 -23.75 26.81 22.77
N SER A 1086 -24.90 27.46 22.72
CA SER A 1086 -25.11 28.78 22.17
C SER A 1086 -25.96 29.55 23.17
N PRO A 1087 -25.43 30.58 23.84
CA PRO A 1087 -26.22 31.39 24.77
C PRO A 1087 -27.26 32.16 23.97
N ALA A 1088 -28.50 31.69 24.01
CA ALA A 1088 -29.63 32.40 23.41
C ALA A 1088 -29.75 33.77 24.07
N PHE A 1089 -29.40 34.83 23.33
CA PHE A 1089 -29.69 36.20 23.76
C PHE A 1089 -31.20 36.31 23.97
N PRO A 1090 -31.69 36.55 25.21
CA PRO A 1090 -33.13 36.61 25.45
C PRO A 1090 -33.68 37.83 24.71
N ALA A 1091 -34.54 37.59 23.72
CA ALA A 1091 -35.14 38.62 22.87
C ALA A 1091 -36.26 39.40 23.58
N SER A 1092 -36.08 39.71 24.86
CA SER A 1092 -36.85 40.69 25.62
C SER A 1092 -36.00 41.25 26.76
N GLY A 1093 -36.07 42.57 26.96
CA GLY A 1093 -35.63 43.17 28.21
C GLY A 1093 -36.58 42.84 29.37
N THR A 1094 -36.19 43.31 30.56
CA THR A 1094 -37.00 43.32 31.81
C THR A 1094 -37.56 41.96 32.28
N GLY A 1095 -36.69 41.19 32.95
CA GLY A 1095 -37.08 40.12 33.87
C GLY A 1095 -36.19 40.19 35.13
N SER A 1096 -36.79 40.42 36.30
CA SER A 1096 -36.03 40.60 37.55
C SER A 1096 -35.71 39.25 38.21
N LEU A 1097 -34.43 38.94 38.40
CA LEU A 1097 -34.00 37.77 39.17
C LEU A 1097 -34.21 38.02 40.68
N THR A 1098 -35.34 37.57 41.22
CA THR A 1098 -35.50 37.33 42.66
C THR A 1098 -35.11 35.88 42.97
N GLY A 1099 -33.93 35.67 43.53
CA GLY A 1099 -33.46 34.34 43.91
C GLY A 1099 -34.05 33.85 45.24
N SER A 1100 -34.16 32.53 45.37
CA SER A 1100 -34.28 31.80 46.63
C SER A 1100 -33.28 30.64 46.62
N VAL A 1101 -32.66 30.39 47.76
CA VAL A 1101 -31.73 29.27 48.01
C VAL A 1101 -32.51 27.97 48.19
#